data_AF-A0A953H5I4-F1
#
_entry.id   AF-A0A953H5I4-F1
#
_cell.length_a   1.000
_cell.length_b   1.000
_cell.length_c   1.000
_cell.angle_alpha   90.00
_cell.angle_beta   90.00
_cell.angle_gamma   90.00
#
_symmetry.space_group_name_H-M   'P 1'
#
loop_
_entity.id
_entity.type
_entity.pdbx_description
1 polymer ?
#
loop_
_entity_poly.entity_id
_entity_poly.type
_entity_poly.pdbx_seq_one_letter_code
_entity_poly.pdbx_strand_id
1 'polypeptide(L)'
;MKRLSAFCAAVAAFTATILLSPNARAAGQPAVASDKVVFNYLQGYTLLEGTRWNAVTHIGCVQTGINATGGFTNLASTFTNRDASLKSGGTAQKAGVKVILVVTSFDDVAGGVIESVCTNATNRTTLINNIVSAINNDSYCAGVNFDFEFSWGTNIRDGFATLLTQLRAALPASKEISVYVNASYSSSQWNATNLATNCDYVLQSGYDYATGSTAHAITDHNNNITALAGWFAGGIPPEKMVYTLSAYGRQWTNLTAYNQTQATKSTTSMGYTDGMYDTTLRTSLGGPFANNYVTGDECAWYTFNNGTTNVVGTWDNPDSIEYKIRSTLSFQGTSAYRGRHLKGIGYWSQSWMVEGTSRDPISGVSSSGANYQRTYPYIYQLSQEILSPPGTTRYVFNKFEGLNSRWDGFANSSDALRPSPDNVNVNIASSTRAIAASPAGAGAPPNSSNAMQLNFAFSGATTGKLMFRHEILNSNIDTAVNDIHAMDAKFSINNALNAYVYVGGSGYANDTVRFVVLDKNKQLEASPAFSLGTAGWNFLTWDLTNSSPGNVNALTTTEKGVIGAAASVTGNGILDTAGLGARDLGFFGFLVERNLLGSATGTLYFDELSYERRTPGNVEYTINEFGFRNSSQEFVEVKGPAGAFPANLNLRVYNSADGSVASAIALGGQTVPASGLFVVGDTGIANVNLVPAGWGAADNLPNTAPSALQIVDSVTGCVYDSVVYRAMGGPGDLIRSKTLNVTAEGQGWMGDTGSGTNSAGSSLVMGRYPDGADTNVNEKDFSIMPPTPGAANGTALSLPVSYNFTSTPASVYQTFTTPAIGAMAAGRATSPNGGNVWRCIDTAGGGLQGYIGDITLGGATNGYSVTGEIYLPPSTDPAQAIGIGICGRKGSNFFSASPADAGYESGYWLVYETNASATLNDGQSVHSQQFLFELANNNNQQSTRTLALGTAKTLANVGIASIPAAGVWATFKLSINTAQNQLLAQINGNTVYSGAIPAGGPTTGAFQVGYREFSGAAVSNAYQGTFLDNIVISPPTPNATVENWGIY
;
A
#
# COMPACT_ATOMS: atom_id res chain seq x y z
N MET A 1 20.23 33.98 47.24
CA MET A 1 20.09 32.51 47.00
C MET A 1 18.97 32.15 46.02
N LYS A 2 17.71 32.59 46.18
CA LYS A 2 16.61 32.27 45.22
C LYS A 2 16.81 32.77 43.77
N ARG A 3 17.65 33.81 43.54
CA ARG A 3 18.01 34.27 42.18
C ARG A 3 19.15 33.46 41.54
N LEU A 4 19.97 32.78 42.34
CA LEU A 4 21.06 31.93 41.84
C LEU A 4 20.53 30.56 41.39
N SER A 5 19.48 30.02 42.05
CA SER A 5 18.82 28.79 41.60
C SER A 5 18.03 28.97 40.30
N ALA A 6 17.42 30.15 40.08
CA ALA A 6 16.74 30.46 38.83
C ALA A 6 17.74 30.69 37.67
N PHE A 7 18.91 31.28 37.94
CA PHE A 7 19.98 31.43 36.95
C PHE A 7 20.66 30.10 36.65
N CYS A 8 20.89 29.22 37.64
CA CYS A 8 21.40 27.87 37.39
C CYS A 8 20.38 26.96 36.70
N ALA A 9 19.08 27.11 36.97
CA ALA A 9 18.03 26.39 36.23
C ALA A 9 17.87 26.92 34.79
N ALA A 10 18.02 28.23 34.59
CA ALA A 10 18.02 28.84 33.25
C ALA A 10 19.30 28.47 32.47
N VAL A 11 20.48 28.42 33.11
CA VAL A 11 21.73 27.99 32.49
C VAL A 11 21.72 26.47 32.24
N ALA A 12 21.11 25.65 33.11
CA ALA A 12 20.90 24.22 32.86
C ALA A 12 19.87 23.98 31.74
N ALA A 13 18.84 24.82 31.60
CA ALA A 13 17.92 24.78 30.46
C ALA A 13 18.60 25.28 29.16
N PHE A 14 19.52 26.24 29.25
CA PHE A 14 20.26 26.78 28.12
C PHE A 14 21.42 25.87 27.66
N THR A 15 22.02 25.08 28.58
CA THR A 15 23.02 24.04 28.24
C THR A 15 22.39 22.68 27.91
N ALA A 16 21.12 22.44 28.25
CA ALA A 16 20.34 21.31 27.72
C ALA A 16 19.83 21.55 26.28
N THR A 17 20.06 22.74 25.72
CA THR A 17 19.80 23.04 24.32
C THR A 17 21.09 22.82 23.54
N ILE A 18 21.09 21.83 22.62
CA ILE A 18 22.19 21.45 21.70
C ILE A 18 23.25 20.49 22.30
N LEU A 19 22.81 19.46 23.00
CA LEU A 19 23.34 18.10 22.75
C LEU A 19 22.18 17.29 22.18
N LEU A 20 21.69 17.69 21.00
CA LEU A 20 21.05 16.73 20.11
C LEU A 20 22.09 15.62 19.94
N SER A 21 21.73 14.36 20.22
CA SER A 21 22.54 13.28 19.66
C SER A 21 22.61 13.57 18.16
N PRO A 22 23.80 13.71 17.56
CA PRO A 22 23.89 14.14 16.16
C PRO A 22 23.18 13.17 15.20
N ASN A 23 22.83 11.96 15.66
CA ASN A 23 22.77 10.76 14.82
C ASN A 23 21.37 10.22 14.51
N ALA A 24 20.32 11.04 14.50
CA ALA A 24 18.96 10.54 14.25
C ALA A 24 18.26 11.32 13.13
N ARG A 25 18.32 10.77 11.91
CA ARG A 25 17.57 11.22 10.72
C ARG A 25 16.11 11.45 11.10
N ALA A 26 15.57 12.66 11.28
CA ALA A 26 14.09 12.77 11.21
C ALA A 26 13.69 12.81 9.73
N ALA A 27 12.69 12.01 9.40
CA ALA A 27 12.08 12.01 8.09
C ALA A 27 10.75 12.75 8.18
N GLY A 28 10.14 13.00 7.02
CA GLY A 28 8.72 13.33 7.01
C GLY A 28 7.92 12.24 7.68
N GLN A 29 6.69 12.59 8.01
CA GLN A 29 5.65 11.63 8.36
C GLN A 29 5.73 10.41 7.42
N PRO A 30 5.55 9.17 7.92
CA PRO A 30 5.74 8.00 7.11
C PRO A 30 4.75 8.05 5.95
N ALA A 31 5.18 7.68 4.75
CA ALA A 31 4.26 7.63 3.60
C ALA A 31 3.31 6.42 3.66
N VAL A 32 3.51 5.54 4.66
CA VAL A 32 2.64 4.42 5.00
C VAL A 32 1.25 4.93 5.37
N ALA A 33 0.20 4.26 4.88
CA ALA A 33 -1.18 4.63 5.15
C ALA A 33 -1.48 4.62 6.65
N SER A 34 -2.33 5.54 7.11
CA SER A 34 -2.60 5.74 8.54
C SER A 34 -3.24 4.54 9.23
N ASP A 35 -3.88 3.66 8.47
CA ASP A 35 -4.47 2.41 8.95
C ASP A 35 -3.47 1.25 8.99
N LYS A 36 -2.25 1.42 8.49
CA LYS A 36 -1.22 0.37 8.42
C LYS A 36 -0.18 0.47 9.53
N VAL A 37 0.42 -0.68 9.85
CA VAL A 37 1.51 -0.84 10.82
C VAL A 37 2.74 -1.40 10.13
N VAL A 38 3.84 -0.67 10.25
CA VAL A 38 5.23 -1.13 10.07
C VAL A 38 5.90 -1.05 11.44
N PHE A 39 6.04 -2.21 12.09
CA PHE A 39 6.54 -2.34 13.46
C PHE A 39 7.97 -2.89 13.49
N ASN A 40 8.94 -2.10 13.96
CA ASN A 40 10.33 -2.57 14.10
C ASN A 40 10.65 -2.79 15.58
N TYR A 41 11.05 -4.01 15.93
CA TYR A 41 11.64 -4.29 17.25
C TYR A 41 13.09 -3.81 17.32
N LEU A 42 13.48 -3.28 18.47
CA LEU A 42 14.87 -2.93 18.79
C LEU A 42 15.47 -3.96 19.74
N GLN A 43 16.64 -4.49 19.37
CA GLN A 43 17.49 -5.25 20.30
C GLN A 43 18.44 -4.34 21.11
N GLY A 44 18.65 -3.11 20.63
CA GLY A 44 19.49 -2.11 21.27
C GLY A 44 19.39 -0.78 20.53
N TYR A 45 19.88 0.29 21.15
CA TYR A 45 19.78 1.64 20.60
C TYR A 45 20.94 2.05 19.69
N THR A 46 21.99 1.24 19.62
CA THR A 46 23.21 1.57 18.87
C THR A 46 22.98 1.67 17.37
N LEU A 47 21.91 1.06 16.83
CA LEU A 47 21.61 0.96 15.38
C LEU A 47 20.43 1.84 14.93
N LEU A 48 20.04 2.83 15.74
CA LEU A 48 18.95 3.77 15.41
C LEU A 48 19.29 4.73 14.28
N GLU A 49 20.57 5.00 14.02
CA GLU A 49 21.01 5.86 12.93
C GLU A 49 20.66 5.28 11.55
N GLY A 50 20.69 3.95 11.43
CA GLY A 50 20.24 3.23 10.24
C GLY A 50 18.72 3.23 10.02
N THR A 51 17.91 3.68 10.99
CA THR A 51 16.44 3.68 10.84
C THR A 51 15.99 4.70 9.78
N ARG A 52 15.10 4.25 8.89
CA ARG A 52 14.44 5.08 7.87
C ARG A 52 13.02 5.42 8.31
N TRP A 53 12.88 6.53 9.03
CA TRP A 53 11.63 6.91 9.70
C TRP A 53 10.45 7.17 8.75
N ASN A 54 10.72 7.50 7.49
CA ASN A 54 9.70 7.64 6.42
C ASN A 54 8.98 6.33 6.07
N ALA A 55 9.50 5.19 6.52
CA ALA A 55 8.98 3.86 6.22
C ALA A 55 8.48 3.11 7.47
N VAL A 56 8.69 3.65 8.68
CA VAL A 56 8.36 2.99 9.94
C VAL A 56 7.24 3.76 10.62
N THR A 57 6.28 3.04 11.21
CA THR A 57 5.16 3.67 11.93
C THR A 57 5.24 3.42 13.43
N HIS A 58 5.85 2.30 13.84
CA HIS A 58 5.99 1.90 15.23
C HIS A 58 7.40 1.39 15.52
N ILE A 59 7.95 1.80 16.66
CA ILE A 59 9.18 1.25 17.24
C ILE A 59 8.83 0.55 18.55
N GLY A 60 9.06 -0.76 18.60
CA GLY A 60 9.12 -1.52 19.84
C GLY A 60 10.46 -1.26 20.53
N CYS A 61 10.45 -0.64 21.71
CA CYS A 61 11.66 -0.43 22.50
C CYS A 61 12.32 -1.76 22.90
N VAL A 62 13.56 -1.67 23.40
CA VAL A 62 14.26 -2.80 23.98
C VAL A 62 13.39 -3.47 25.05
N GLN A 63 13.35 -4.80 25.02
CA GLN A 63 12.45 -5.63 25.81
C GLN A 63 12.61 -5.39 27.32
N THR A 64 11.51 -5.05 27.99
CA THR A 64 11.43 -4.84 29.43
C THR A 64 10.88 -6.08 30.12
N GLY A 65 11.73 -6.78 30.87
CA GLY A 65 11.36 -8.00 31.58
C GLY A 65 10.48 -7.75 32.80
N ILE A 66 9.72 -8.77 33.19
CA ILE A 66 8.92 -8.79 34.43
C ILE A 66 9.36 -9.92 35.37
N ASN A 67 8.97 -9.82 36.64
CA ASN A 67 9.13 -10.87 37.64
C ASN A 67 7.77 -11.49 38.04
N ALA A 68 7.79 -12.56 38.84
CA ALA A 68 6.60 -13.32 39.25
C ALA A 68 5.54 -12.50 40.02
N THR A 69 5.89 -11.30 40.53
CA THR A 69 4.96 -10.39 41.22
C THR A 69 4.34 -9.34 40.31
N GLY A 70 4.72 -9.31 39.02
CA GLY A 70 4.32 -8.28 38.06
C GLY A 70 5.18 -7.01 38.09
N GLY A 71 6.32 -7.03 38.78
CA GLY A 71 7.29 -5.92 38.78
C GLY A 71 8.22 -5.96 37.57
N PHE A 72 8.60 -4.79 37.04
CA PHE A 72 9.62 -4.70 36.00
C PHE A 72 11.02 -5.01 36.55
N THR A 73 11.86 -5.70 35.78
CA THR A 73 13.23 -6.05 36.17
C THR A 73 14.29 -5.09 35.64
N ASN A 74 14.02 -4.40 34.53
CA ASN A 74 15.04 -3.60 33.82
C ASN A 74 14.50 -2.35 33.10
N LEU A 75 13.29 -1.86 33.45
CA LEU A 75 12.61 -0.70 32.80
C LEU A 75 13.53 0.52 32.60
N ALA A 76 14.38 0.82 33.60
CA ALA A 76 15.26 1.97 33.55
C ALA A 76 16.23 1.90 32.35
N SER A 77 16.87 0.75 32.11
CA SER A 77 17.84 0.56 31.03
C SER A 77 17.20 0.32 29.66
N THR A 78 15.95 -0.14 29.61
CA THR A 78 15.29 -0.58 28.37
C THR A 78 14.18 0.35 27.91
N PHE A 79 13.76 1.32 28.72
CA PHE A 79 12.71 2.27 28.34
C PHE A 79 12.90 3.67 28.91
N THR A 80 13.09 3.83 30.23
CA THR A 80 13.17 5.18 30.85
C THR A 80 14.39 5.97 30.33
N ASN A 81 15.55 5.31 30.27
CA ASN A 81 16.80 5.90 29.80
C ASN A 81 17.06 5.61 28.31
N ARG A 82 16.02 5.32 27.54
CA ARG A 82 16.13 5.12 26.08
C ARG A 82 16.71 6.36 25.37
N ASP A 83 17.17 6.14 24.15
CA ASP A 83 17.78 7.17 23.31
C ASP A 83 16.88 8.41 23.14
N ALA A 84 17.50 9.60 23.08
CA ALA A 84 16.79 10.87 22.95
C ALA A 84 15.93 10.97 21.68
N SER A 85 16.31 10.25 20.61
CA SER A 85 15.51 10.14 19.38
C SER A 85 14.14 9.50 19.59
N LEU A 86 13.95 8.68 20.63
CA LEU A 86 12.72 7.98 20.98
C LEU A 86 11.91 8.68 22.10
N LYS A 87 12.31 9.88 22.50
CA LYS A 87 11.65 10.69 23.54
C LYS A 87 10.87 11.84 22.92
N SER A 88 10.09 12.54 23.76
CA SER A 88 9.36 13.73 23.31
C SER A 88 10.31 14.79 22.74
N GLY A 89 9.94 15.38 21.60
CA GLY A 89 10.77 16.30 20.81
C GLY A 89 11.84 15.60 19.97
N GLY A 90 12.01 14.28 20.13
CA GLY A 90 12.98 13.48 19.40
C GLY A 90 12.56 13.19 17.95
N THR A 91 13.47 12.54 17.24
CA THR A 91 13.35 12.16 15.83
C THR A 91 12.10 11.33 15.52
N ALA A 92 11.77 10.34 16.35
CA ALA A 92 10.55 9.53 16.18
C ALA A 92 9.30 10.41 16.22
N GLN A 93 9.21 11.36 17.16
CA GLN A 93 8.08 12.29 17.26
C GLN A 93 7.93 13.19 16.06
N LYS A 94 9.04 13.80 15.61
CA LYS A 94 9.03 14.67 14.43
C LYS A 94 8.59 13.91 13.18
N ALA A 95 9.01 12.65 13.08
CA ALA A 95 8.62 11.76 12.01
C ALA A 95 7.25 11.09 12.21
N GLY A 96 6.51 11.37 13.31
CA GLY A 96 5.20 10.75 13.56
C GLY A 96 5.22 9.27 13.92
N VAL A 97 6.36 8.72 14.29
CA VAL A 97 6.56 7.30 14.60
C VAL A 97 6.26 7.02 16.05
N LYS A 98 5.29 6.13 16.30
CA LYS A 98 4.87 5.74 17.65
C LYS A 98 5.95 4.92 18.34
N VAL A 99 6.24 5.26 19.60
CA VAL A 99 7.18 4.53 20.44
C VAL A 99 6.41 3.67 21.45
N ILE A 100 6.65 2.36 21.41
CA ILE A 100 5.90 1.36 22.17
C ILE A 100 6.81 0.72 23.23
N LEU A 101 6.32 0.65 24.47
CA LEU A 101 6.95 -0.13 25.54
C LEU A 101 6.75 -1.62 25.24
N VAL A 102 7.83 -2.40 25.18
CA VAL A 102 7.74 -3.85 24.99
C VAL A 102 7.94 -4.53 26.34
N VAL A 103 6.92 -5.23 26.84
CA VAL A 103 6.91 -5.97 28.12
C VAL A 103 7.06 -7.44 27.83
N THR A 104 8.08 -8.08 28.42
CA THR A 104 8.46 -9.45 28.03
C THR A 104 8.63 -10.41 29.19
N SER A 105 8.43 -11.69 28.87
CA SER A 105 8.80 -12.82 29.72
C SER A 105 8.92 -14.07 28.85
N PHE A 106 9.96 -14.86 29.09
CA PHE A 106 10.18 -16.17 28.44
C PHE A 106 10.09 -17.34 29.43
N ASP A 107 9.70 -17.05 30.68
CA ASP A 107 9.53 -18.07 31.72
C ASP A 107 8.07 -18.53 31.76
N ASP A 108 7.78 -19.50 30.88
CA ASP A 108 6.48 -20.09 30.60
C ASP A 108 6.29 -21.49 31.24
N VAL A 109 7.27 -21.96 32.01
CA VAL A 109 7.18 -23.24 32.72
C VAL A 109 6.07 -23.19 33.78
N ALA A 110 5.57 -24.36 34.19
CA ALA A 110 4.62 -24.44 35.29
C ALA A 110 5.21 -23.83 36.58
N GLY A 111 4.51 -22.85 37.16
CA GLY A 111 4.95 -22.04 38.28
C GLY A 111 5.88 -20.86 37.92
N GLY A 112 6.19 -20.67 36.63
CA GLY A 112 7.05 -19.60 36.14
C GLY A 112 6.43 -18.20 36.26
N VAL A 113 7.17 -17.19 35.79
CA VAL A 113 6.75 -15.77 35.83
C VAL A 113 5.43 -15.53 35.12
N ILE A 114 5.23 -16.08 33.92
CA ILE A 114 4.00 -15.88 33.14
C ILE A 114 2.80 -16.45 33.89
N GLU A 115 2.90 -17.67 34.41
CA GLU A 115 1.82 -18.30 35.19
C GLU A 115 1.52 -17.50 36.45
N SER A 116 2.55 -17.15 37.21
CA SER A 116 2.45 -16.41 38.48
C SER A 116 1.74 -15.07 38.30
N VAL A 117 1.99 -14.37 37.20
CA VAL A 117 1.34 -13.10 36.89
C VAL A 117 -0.07 -13.33 36.36
N CYS A 118 -0.24 -14.17 35.33
CA CYS A 118 -1.53 -14.32 34.65
C CYS A 118 -2.59 -14.97 35.54
N THR A 119 -2.24 -15.87 36.46
CA THR A 119 -3.21 -16.60 37.28
C THR A 119 -3.54 -15.91 38.61
N ASN A 120 -2.74 -14.94 39.06
CA ASN A 120 -2.93 -14.23 40.32
C ASN A 120 -3.44 -12.79 40.12
N ALA A 121 -4.63 -12.47 40.65
CA ALA A 121 -5.27 -11.16 40.47
C ALA A 121 -4.43 -9.98 41.03
N THR A 122 -3.73 -10.18 42.14
CA THR A 122 -2.85 -9.17 42.73
C THR A 122 -1.67 -8.89 41.82
N ASN A 123 -1.01 -9.94 41.30
CA ASN A 123 0.15 -9.79 40.41
C ASN A 123 -0.25 -9.14 39.07
N ARG A 124 -1.41 -9.50 38.49
CA ARG A 124 -1.96 -8.80 37.32
C ARG A 124 -2.15 -7.30 37.60
N THR A 125 -2.76 -6.97 38.73
CA THR A 125 -2.99 -5.58 39.14
C THR A 125 -1.68 -4.82 39.30
N THR A 126 -0.66 -5.44 39.91
CA THR A 126 0.68 -4.86 40.03
C THR A 126 1.28 -4.57 38.66
N LEU A 127 1.23 -5.52 37.73
CA LEU A 127 1.75 -5.31 36.37
C LEU A 127 1.01 -4.18 35.63
N ILE A 128 -0.33 -4.16 35.70
CA ILE A 128 -1.15 -3.09 35.11
C ILE A 128 -0.73 -1.73 35.65
N ASN A 129 -0.64 -1.59 36.98
CA ASN A 129 -0.25 -0.33 37.62
C ASN A 129 1.16 0.12 37.19
N ASN A 130 2.09 -0.82 37.06
CA ASN A 130 3.44 -0.52 36.60
C ASN A 130 3.47 -0.06 35.14
N ILE A 131 2.72 -0.72 34.25
CA ILE A 131 2.58 -0.32 32.84
C ILE A 131 1.95 1.08 32.74
N VAL A 132 0.82 1.29 33.41
CA VAL A 132 0.11 2.58 33.42
C VAL A 132 1.03 3.69 33.95
N SER A 133 1.78 3.43 35.02
CA SER A 133 2.75 4.37 35.56
C SER A 133 3.87 4.68 34.56
N ALA A 134 4.47 3.67 33.92
CA ALA A 134 5.52 3.86 32.92
C ALA A 134 5.03 4.67 31.71
N ILE A 135 3.82 4.41 31.23
CA ILE A 135 3.21 5.15 30.11
C ILE A 135 2.88 6.59 30.52
N ASN A 136 2.27 6.81 31.69
CA ASN A 136 1.85 8.15 32.12
C ASN A 136 3.03 9.06 32.50
N ASN A 137 4.13 8.48 32.97
CA ASN A 137 5.37 9.23 33.25
C ASN A 137 6.14 9.59 31.98
N ASP A 138 5.68 9.17 30.80
CA ASP A 138 6.34 9.41 29.53
C ASP A 138 5.41 10.12 28.54
N SER A 139 5.72 11.39 28.25
CA SER A 139 4.90 12.21 27.35
C SER A 139 4.90 11.73 25.89
N TYR A 140 5.75 10.77 25.53
CA TYR A 140 5.84 10.24 24.17
C TYR A 140 5.84 8.70 24.08
N CYS A 141 5.26 8.02 25.07
CA CYS A 141 4.92 6.61 24.94
C CYS A 141 3.54 6.45 24.30
N ALA A 142 3.46 5.77 23.15
CA ALA A 142 2.21 5.58 22.42
C ALA A 142 1.41 4.36 22.87
N GLY A 143 2.00 3.44 23.65
CA GLY A 143 1.31 2.23 24.06
C GLY A 143 2.25 1.16 24.61
N VAL A 144 1.72 -0.05 24.70
CA VAL A 144 2.42 -1.24 25.18
C VAL A 144 2.25 -2.41 24.21
N ASN A 145 3.30 -3.19 24.06
CA ASN A 145 3.32 -4.48 23.40
C ASN A 145 3.69 -5.55 24.43
N PHE A 146 2.98 -6.68 24.40
CA PHE A 146 3.34 -7.86 25.18
C PHE A 146 4.02 -8.89 24.31
N ASP A 147 5.17 -9.35 24.76
CA ASP A 147 5.95 -10.41 24.13
C ASP A 147 6.24 -11.49 25.18
N PHE A 148 5.18 -12.23 25.49
CA PHE A 148 5.20 -13.40 26.38
C PHE A 148 5.23 -14.65 25.51
N GLU A 149 6.25 -15.48 25.68
CA GLU A 149 6.47 -16.68 24.85
C GLU A 149 6.78 -17.90 25.72
N PHE A 150 6.44 -19.14 25.38
CA PHE A 150 5.36 -19.70 24.55
C PHE A 150 5.26 -21.17 24.96
N SER A 151 4.28 -21.60 25.76
CA SER A 151 3.90 -23.02 25.98
C SER A 151 2.97 -23.16 27.18
N TRP A 152 1.85 -22.42 27.19
CA TRP A 152 0.91 -22.47 28.30
C TRP A 152 -0.45 -23.07 27.94
N GLY A 153 -1.26 -23.39 28.95
CA GLY A 153 -2.63 -23.90 28.81
C GLY A 153 -3.72 -22.87 29.15
N THR A 154 -4.96 -23.36 29.30
CA THR A 154 -6.17 -22.52 29.40
C THR A 154 -6.20 -21.59 30.62
N ASN A 155 -5.60 -22.00 31.75
CA ASN A 155 -5.55 -21.17 32.96
C ASN A 155 -4.77 -19.86 32.72
N ILE A 156 -3.64 -19.96 32.03
CA ILE A 156 -2.80 -18.80 31.68
C ILE A 156 -3.49 -17.99 30.58
N ARG A 157 -4.07 -18.66 29.57
CA ARG A 157 -4.88 -18.01 28.52
C ARG A 157 -5.96 -17.09 29.12
N ASP A 158 -6.77 -17.61 30.03
CA ASP A 158 -7.91 -16.88 30.61
C ASP A 158 -7.43 -15.78 31.57
N GLY A 159 -6.34 -16.04 32.29
CA GLY A 159 -5.64 -15.05 33.10
C GLY A 159 -5.10 -13.88 32.28
N PHE A 160 -4.47 -14.16 31.14
CA PHE A 160 -3.94 -13.15 30.22
C PHE A 160 -5.06 -12.37 29.53
N ALA A 161 -6.15 -13.03 29.12
CA ALA A 161 -7.35 -12.35 28.62
C ALA A 161 -7.95 -11.38 29.66
N THR A 162 -7.94 -11.78 30.93
CA THR A 162 -8.36 -10.92 32.05
C THR A 162 -7.40 -9.73 32.21
N LEU A 163 -6.09 -9.96 32.14
CA LEU A 163 -5.06 -8.91 32.18
C LEU A 163 -5.31 -7.85 31.10
N LEU A 164 -5.52 -8.26 29.84
CA LEU A 164 -5.74 -7.35 28.71
C LEU A 164 -7.04 -6.55 28.84
N THR A 165 -8.11 -7.20 29.29
CA THR A 165 -9.40 -6.52 29.54
C THR A 165 -9.27 -5.45 30.61
N GLN A 166 -8.60 -5.77 31.72
CA GLN A 166 -8.36 -4.83 32.82
C GLN A 166 -7.41 -3.70 32.40
N LEU A 167 -6.37 -4.01 31.61
CA LEU A 167 -5.44 -3.01 31.09
C LEU A 167 -6.13 -2.05 30.10
N ARG A 168 -6.97 -2.56 29.20
CA ARG A 168 -7.75 -1.72 28.28
C ARG A 168 -8.66 -0.76 29.03
N ALA A 169 -9.28 -1.20 30.13
CA ALA A 169 -10.08 -0.32 30.97
C ALA A 169 -9.23 0.74 31.71
N ALA A 170 -7.96 0.44 32.01
CA ALA A 170 -7.06 1.34 32.73
C ALA A 170 -6.31 2.35 31.84
N LEU A 171 -6.18 2.07 30.54
CA LEU A 171 -5.53 2.95 29.57
C LEU A 171 -6.56 3.73 28.71
N PRO A 172 -6.31 5.00 28.37
CA PRO A 172 -7.17 5.72 27.44
C PRO A 172 -7.06 5.11 26.03
N ALA A 173 -8.12 5.25 25.22
CA ALA A 173 -8.18 4.71 23.86
C ALA A 173 -7.06 5.22 22.92
N SER A 174 -6.45 6.36 23.24
CA SER A 174 -5.29 6.89 22.51
C SER A 174 -3.97 6.14 22.77
N LYS A 175 -3.94 5.20 23.72
CA LYS A 175 -2.78 4.35 24.01
C LYS A 175 -3.03 2.96 23.44
N GLU A 176 -2.07 2.50 22.65
CA GLU A 176 -2.20 1.23 21.94
C GLU A 176 -1.84 0.06 22.84
N ILE A 177 -2.54 -1.05 22.65
CA ILE A 177 -2.22 -2.36 23.24
C ILE A 177 -2.04 -3.32 22.07
N SER A 178 -0.88 -3.97 22.02
CA SER A 178 -0.58 -5.03 21.06
C SER A 178 0.05 -6.23 21.74
N VAL A 179 0.02 -7.37 21.07
CA VAL A 179 0.55 -8.64 21.58
C VAL A 179 1.28 -9.36 20.45
N TYR A 180 2.49 -9.82 20.72
CA TYR A 180 3.20 -10.79 19.89
C TYR A 180 2.70 -12.20 20.20
N VAL A 181 2.32 -12.95 19.17
CA VAL A 181 1.67 -14.26 19.32
C VAL A 181 2.36 -15.34 18.49
N ASN A 182 2.12 -16.60 18.85
CA ASN A 182 2.63 -17.76 18.12
C ASN A 182 2.28 -17.70 16.63
N ALA A 183 3.12 -18.37 15.83
CA ALA A 183 2.87 -18.53 14.41
C ALA A 183 1.48 -19.15 14.17
N SER A 184 1.22 -20.30 14.81
CA SER A 184 -0.03 -21.04 14.71
C SER A 184 -0.99 -20.71 15.86
N TYR A 185 -2.27 -20.60 15.54
CA TYR A 185 -3.32 -20.43 16.53
C TYR A 185 -3.59 -21.72 17.30
N SER A 186 -3.75 -21.59 18.62
CA SER A 186 -4.32 -22.62 19.49
C SER A 186 -5.29 -21.99 20.48
N SER A 187 -6.53 -22.48 20.50
CA SER A 187 -7.56 -22.02 21.43
C SER A 187 -7.25 -22.38 22.89
N SER A 188 -6.34 -23.33 23.15
CA SER A 188 -5.89 -23.63 24.52
C SER A 188 -4.92 -22.58 25.07
N GLN A 189 -4.21 -21.86 24.20
CA GLN A 189 -3.20 -20.87 24.57
C GLN A 189 -3.72 -19.45 24.43
N TRP A 190 -4.58 -19.20 23.44
CA TRP A 190 -5.01 -17.85 23.09
C TRP A 190 -6.53 -17.72 23.03
N ASN A 191 -7.04 -16.62 23.58
CA ASN A 191 -8.42 -16.21 23.42
C ASN A 191 -8.49 -15.14 22.31
N ALA A 192 -8.63 -15.60 21.07
CA ALA A 192 -8.59 -14.73 19.89
C ALA A 192 -9.67 -13.63 19.92
N THR A 193 -10.92 -13.94 20.32
CA THR A 193 -11.97 -12.92 20.46
C THR A 193 -11.61 -11.84 21.48
N ASN A 194 -10.98 -12.22 22.60
CA ASN A 194 -10.52 -11.26 23.60
C ASN A 194 -9.40 -10.35 23.06
N LEU A 195 -8.43 -10.93 22.33
CA LEU A 195 -7.39 -10.16 21.64
C LEU A 195 -8.00 -9.18 20.62
N ALA A 196 -8.92 -9.65 19.77
CA ALA A 196 -9.63 -8.83 18.80
C ALA A 196 -10.40 -7.68 19.47
N THR A 197 -10.89 -7.85 20.70
CA THR A 197 -11.64 -6.84 21.42
C THR A 197 -10.73 -5.81 22.09
N ASN A 198 -9.66 -6.26 22.77
CA ASN A 198 -8.89 -5.40 23.67
C ASN A 198 -7.58 -4.87 23.06
N CYS A 199 -7.08 -5.49 21.99
CA CYS A 199 -5.88 -5.06 21.28
C CYS A 199 -6.22 -4.21 20.06
N ASP A 200 -5.39 -3.22 19.78
CA ASP A 200 -5.45 -2.42 18.56
C ASP A 200 -4.95 -3.24 17.36
N TYR A 201 -3.93 -4.07 17.59
CA TYR A 201 -3.40 -5.01 16.63
C TYR A 201 -2.64 -6.16 17.31
N VAL A 202 -2.44 -7.25 16.58
CA VAL A 202 -1.74 -8.48 17.02
C VAL A 202 -0.59 -8.73 16.06
N LEU A 203 0.61 -9.03 16.58
CA LEU A 203 1.80 -9.33 15.79
C LEU A 203 1.99 -10.85 15.74
N GLN A 204 1.61 -11.48 14.63
CA GLN A 204 1.82 -12.90 14.45
C GLN A 204 3.29 -13.17 14.09
N SER A 205 3.86 -14.18 14.75
CA SER A 205 5.23 -14.66 14.53
C SER A 205 5.33 -15.35 13.17
N GLY A 206 5.72 -14.62 12.13
CA GLY A 206 5.97 -15.17 10.79
C GLY A 206 7.26 -15.99 10.68
N TYR A 207 7.99 -16.13 11.77
CA TYR A 207 9.26 -16.86 11.92
C TYR A 207 9.22 -17.61 13.27
N ASP A 208 10.18 -18.43 13.68
CA ASP A 208 11.40 -18.91 13.03
C ASP A 208 11.22 -20.39 12.66
N TYR A 209 10.66 -20.65 11.47
CA TYR A 209 10.26 -22.00 11.03
C TYR A 209 11.45 -22.95 10.87
N ALA A 210 12.67 -22.44 10.77
CA ALA A 210 13.87 -23.22 10.54
C ALA A 210 15.03 -22.85 11.48
N THR A 211 14.98 -23.35 12.71
CA THR A 211 16.09 -23.21 13.69
C THR A 211 16.88 -24.49 13.93
N GLY A 212 16.42 -25.61 13.35
CA GLY A 212 16.95 -26.95 13.58
C GLY A 212 18.10 -27.34 12.66
N SER A 213 18.23 -28.64 12.40
CA SER A 213 19.29 -29.19 11.55
C SER A 213 18.99 -29.17 10.06
N THR A 214 17.84 -28.65 9.63
CA THR A 214 17.43 -28.61 8.22
C THR A 214 17.58 -27.19 7.69
N ALA A 215 18.31 -27.02 6.59
CA ALA A 215 18.39 -25.72 5.90
C ALA A 215 17.06 -25.43 5.21
N HIS A 216 16.31 -24.48 5.74
CA HIS A 216 14.97 -24.14 5.25
C HIS A 216 14.67 -22.64 5.48
N ALA A 217 13.56 -22.14 4.96
CA ALA A 217 13.14 -20.76 5.13
C ALA A 217 12.92 -20.39 6.61
N ILE A 218 13.41 -19.21 7.01
CA ILE A 218 13.20 -18.67 8.37
C ILE A 218 11.78 -18.14 8.51
N THR A 219 11.40 -17.28 7.57
CA THR A 219 10.01 -16.93 7.29
C THR A 219 9.51 -17.83 6.17
N ASP A 220 8.92 -18.97 6.49
CA ASP A 220 8.31 -19.87 5.52
C ASP A 220 6.90 -19.38 5.17
N HIS A 221 6.71 -18.82 3.97
CA HIS A 221 5.45 -18.21 3.61
C HIS A 221 4.30 -19.23 3.46
N ASN A 222 4.56 -20.40 2.86
CA ASN A 222 3.59 -21.48 2.69
C ASN A 222 2.95 -21.91 4.02
N ASN A 223 3.78 -22.11 5.03
CA ASN A 223 3.29 -22.50 6.35
C ASN A 223 2.60 -21.33 7.07
N ASN A 224 3.10 -20.10 6.89
CA ASN A 224 2.52 -18.91 7.50
C ASN A 224 1.12 -18.57 7.02
N ILE A 225 0.83 -18.68 5.71
CA ILE A 225 -0.51 -18.38 5.20
C ILE A 225 -1.56 -19.30 5.82
N THR A 226 -1.23 -20.58 6.01
CA THR A 226 -2.12 -21.53 6.69
C THR A 226 -2.29 -21.16 8.16
N ALA A 227 -1.20 -20.77 8.83
CA ALA A 227 -1.21 -20.39 10.24
C ALA A 227 -2.03 -19.11 10.51
N LEU A 228 -1.90 -18.10 9.65
CA LEU A 228 -2.69 -16.87 9.68
C LEU A 228 -4.19 -17.14 9.48
N ALA A 229 -4.56 -18.00 8.54
CA ALA A 229 -5.96 -18.39 8.33
C ALA A 229 -6.56 -19.05 9.60
N GLY A 230 -5.75 -19.80 10.35
CA GLY A 230 -6.13 -20.35 11.65
C GLY A 230 -6.46 -19.27 12.69
N TRP A 231 -5.69 -18.19 12.75
CA TRP A 231 -5.98 -17.04 13.61
C TRP A 231 -7.27 -16.31 13.22
N PHE A 232 -7.53 -16.17 11.92
CA PHE A 232 -8.75 -15.54 11.44
C PHE A 232 -9.98 -16.37 11.76
N ALA A 233 -9.90 -17.69 11.55
CA ALA A 233 -10.93 -18.63 11.99
C ALA A 233 -11.13 -18.64 13.51
N GLY A 234 -10.09 -18.32 14.29
CA GLY A 234 -10.17 -18.10 15.74
C GLY A 234 -10.92 -16.83 16.14
N GLY A 235 -11.17 -15.90 15.20
CA GLY A 235 -11.91 -14.66 15.43
C GLY A 235 -11.05 -13.39 15.46
N ILE A 236 -9.79 -13.44 15.02
CA ILE A 236 -9.01 -12.21 14.77
C ILE A 236 -9.38 -11.64 13.41
N PRO A 237 -9.87 -10.39 13.31
CA PRO A 237 -10.08 -9.75 12.02
C PRO A 237 -8.74 -9.56 11.28
N PRO A 238 -8.64 -9.88 9.97
CA PRO A 238 -7.40 -9.70 9.20
C PRO A 238 -6.79 -8.31 9.33
N GLU A 239 -7.62 -7.27 9.33
CA GLU A 239 -7.22 -5.87 9.47
C GLU A 239 -6.65 -5.49 10.85
N LYS A 240 -6.63 -6.42 11.82
CA LYS A 240 -5.92 -6.29 13.10
C LYS A 240 -4.61 -7.09 13.15
N MET A 241 -4.30 -7.88 12.13
CA MET A 241 -3.14 -8.76 12.11
C MET A 241 -1.92 -8.08 11.47
N VAL A 242 -0.80 -8.04 12.18
CA VAL A 242 0.51 -7.61 11.68
C VAL A 242 1.34 -8.87 11.43
N TYR A 243 1.77 -9.07 10.19
CA TYR A 243 2.59 -10.23 9.79
C TYR A 243 4.06 -9.93 10.09
N THR A 244 4.63 -10.55 11.12
CA THR A 244 5.99 -10.21 11.60
C THR A 244 7.01 -11.08 10.88
N LEU A 245 7.95 -10.49 10.15
CA LEU A 245 8.96 -11.16 9.35
C LEU A 245 10.32 -11.21 10.05
N SER A 246 11.12 -12.20 9.69
CA SER A 246 12.55 -12.20 9.98
C SER A 246 13.26 -11.20 9.07
N ALA A 247 13.94 -10.21 9.66
CA ALA A 247 14.92 -9.38 8.93
C ALA A 247 16.31 -10.04 8.86
N TYR A 248 16.41 -11.30 9.29
CA TYR A 248 17.63 -12.11 9.31
C TYR A 248 17.41 -13.43 8.55
N GLY A 249 18.51 -14.03 8.09
CA GLY A 249 18.58 -15.39 7.58
C GLY A 249 19.38 -16.30 8.51
N ARG A 250 19.64 -17.54 8.09
CA ARG A 250 20.57 -18.44 8.78
C ARG A 250 21.51 -19.15 7.82
N GLN A 251 22.63 -19.62 8.35
CA GLN A 251 23.61 -20.44 7.66
C GLN A 251 23.75 -21.80 8.36
N TRP A 252 23.81 -22.89 7.57
CA TRP A 252 24.05 -24.25 8.01
C TRP A 252 25.37 -24.78 7.44
N THR A 253 26.23 -25.33 8.30
CA THR A 253 27.51 -25.90 7.88
C THR A 253 27.40 -27.40 7.59
N ASN A 254 28.22 -27.92 6.67
CA ASN A 254 28.21 -29.29 6.16
C ASN A 254 26.99 -29.64 5.29
N LEU A 255 26.32 -28.63 4.74
CA LEU A 255 25.23 -28.79 3.78
C LEU A 255 25.61 -28.17 2.44
N THR A 256 24.99 -28.64 1.37
CA THR A 256 25.19 -28.16 -0.02
C THR A 256 23.89 -27.76 -0.71
N ALA A 257 22.73 -28.02 -0.09
CA ALA A 257 21.43 -27.76 -0.70
C ALA A 257 20.36 -27.34 0.32
N TYR A 258 19.36 -26.61 -0.18
CA TYR A 258 18.10 -26.35 0.52
C TYR A 258 17.38 -27.66 0.87
N ASN A 259 16.66 -27.69 2.00
CA ASN A 259 16.01 -28.85 2.62
C ASN A 259 16.93 -30.02 3.01
N GLN A 260 18.25 -29.87 2.87
CA GLN A 260 19.17 -30.86 3.39
C GLN A 260 19.20 -30.81 4.92
N THR A 261 19.28 -31.98 5.55
CA THR A 261 19.33 -32.12 7.02
C THR A 261 20.69 -32.66 7.43
N GLN A 262 21.31 -32.05 8.43
CA GLN A 262 22.54 -32.54 9.07
C GLN A 262 22.23 -33.33 10.35
N ALA A 263 23.11 -34.24 10.73
CA ALA A 263 22.92 -35.06 11.93
C ALA A 263 22.99 -34.26 13.25
N THR A 264 23.75 -33.15 13.26
CA THR A 264 23.93 -32.32 14.46
C THR A 264 23.71 -30.85 14.11
N LYS A 265 22.87 -30.15 14.87
CA LYS A 265 22.60 -28.72 14.68
C LYS A 265 23.90 -27.93 14.71
N SER A 266 24.18 -27.23 13.62
CA SER A 266 25.29 -26.30 13.45
C SER A 266 24.78 -25.20 12.52
N THR A 267 24.13 -24.21 13.14
CA THR A 267 23.48 -23.09 12.46
C THR A 267 23.84 -21.77 13.11
N THR A 268 23.95 -20.72 12.31
CA THR A 268 24.22 -19.34 12.77
C THR A 268 23.29 -18.36 12.08
N SER A 269 22.90 -17.29 12.75
CA SER A 269 22.11 -16.22 12.14
C SER A 269 22.99 -15.31 11.29
N MET A 270 22.43 -14.78 10.21
CA MET A 270 23.06 -13.76 9.35
C MET A 270 22.08 -12.63 9.07
N GLY A 271 22.57 -11.40 8.91
CA GLY A 271 21.72 -10.25 8.59
C GLY A 271 21.21 -10.27 7.15
N TYR A 272 20.21 -9.43 6.87
CA TYR A 272 19.77 -9.16 5.50
C TYR A 272 20.91 -8.65 4.61
N THR A 273 21.76 -7.78 5.18
CA THR A 273 22.93 -7.22 4.50
C THR A 273 23.94 -8.29 4.10
N ASP A 274 24.10 -9.34 4.90
CA ASP A 274 25.03 -10.44 4.64
C ASP A 274 24.58 -11.27 3.44
N GLY A 275 23.32 -11.71 3.41
CA GLY A 275 22.77 -12.49 2.29
C GLY A 275 22.81 -11.74 0.96
N MET A 276 22.49 -10.44 0.99
CA MET A 276 22.58 -9.59 -0.18
C MET A 276 24.03 -9.38 -0.61
N TYR A 277 24.95 -9.13 0.32
CA TYR A 277 26.38 -8.98 0.03
C TYR A 277 26.99 -10.26 -0.58
N ASP A 278 26.69 -11.41 0.02
CA ASP A 278 27.20 -12.73 -0.40
C ASP A 278 26.79 -13.10 -1.83
N THR A 279 25.59 -12.69 -2.25
CA THR A 279 25.01 -13.03 -3.55
C THR A 279 25.27 -12.00 -4.65
N THR A 280 25.82 -10.83 -4.33
CA THR A 280 26.00 -9.74 -5.30
C THR A 280 27.41 -9.16 -5.36
N LEU A 281 28.18 -9.23 -4.28
CA LEU A 281 29.44 -8.49 -4.14
C LEU A 281 30.61 -9.31 -3.61
N ARG A 282 30.37 -10.31 -2.76
CA ARG A 282 31.45 -11.07 -2.09
C ARG A 282 32.34 -11.81 -3.08
N THR A 283 33.65 -11.58 -3.01
CA THR A 283 34.63 -12.26 -3.87
C THR A 283 35.62 -13.13 -3.09
N SER A 284 35.79 -12.90 -1.78
CA SER A 284 36.85 -13.56 -0.98
C SER A 284 36.72 -15.08 -0.87
N LEU A 285 35.54 -15.63 -1.12
CA LEU A 285 35.24 -17.07 -1.09
C LEU A 285 34.82 -17.63 -2.46
N GLY A 286 35.25 -17.00 -3.55
CA GLY A 286 34.90 -17.42 -4.91
C GLY A 286 33.48 -17.04 -5.34
N GLY A 287 32.84 -16.12 -4.63
CA GLY A 287 31.56 -15.51 -5.01
C GLY A 287 31.72 -14.40 -6.08
N PRO A 288 30.64 -13.66 -6.41
CA PRO A 288 29.33 -13.71 -5.77
C PRO A 288 28.62 -15.05 -6.01
N PHE A 289 27.86 -15.52 -5.01
CA PHE A 289 27.21 -16.83 -5.10
C PHE A 289 25.88 -16.76 -5.84
N ALA A 290 25.55 -17.84 -6.55
CA ALA A 290 24.26 -17.96 -7.22
C ALA A 290 23.12 -17.90 -6.20
N ASN A 291 22.26 -16.88 -6.34
CA ASN A 291 21.07 -16.72 -5.52
C ASN A 291 19.91 -17.52 -6.14
N ASN A 292 19.50 -18.57 -5.45
CA ASN A 292 18.36 -19.39 -5.84
C ASN A 292 17.10 -18.91 -5.12
N TYR A 293 15.93 -19.18 -5.69
CA TYR A 293 14.63 -18.80 -5.13
C TYR A 293 13.72 -20.01 -5.01
N VAL A 294 12.99 -20.13 -3.90
CA VAL A 294 12.00 -21.19 -3.66
C VAL A 294 10.61 -20.57 -3.61
N THR A 295 9.85 -20.77 -4.69
CA THR A 295 8.43 -20.37 -4.76
C THR A 295 7.59 -21.17 -3.76
N GLY A 296 6.60 -20.52 -3.17
CA GLY A 296 5.77 -21.03 -2.08
C GLY A 296 6.34 -20.66 -0.71
N ASP A 297 7.59 -21.04 -0.42
CA ASP A 297 8.25 -20.62 0.82
C ASP A 297 8.58 -19.11 0.76
N GLU A 298 8.67 -18.58 -0.47
CA GLU A 298 9.05 -17.21 -0.81
C GLU A 298 10.35 -16.84 -0.09
N CYS A 299 11.40 -17.60 -0.39
CA CYS A 299 12.70 -17.51 0.28
C CYS A 299 13.83 -17.65 -0.74
N ALA A 300 14.91 -16.92 -0.52
CA ALA A 300 16.14 -17.06 -1.27
C ALA A 300 17.15 -17.95 -0.53
N TRP A 301 18.03 -18.60 -1.28
CA TRP A 301 19.13 -19.36 -0.70
C TRP A 301 20.35 -19.44 -1.62
N TYR A 302 21.51 -19.67 -1.03
CA TYR A 302 22.76 -19.87 -1.73
C TYR A 302 23.61 -20.90 -0.99
N THR A 303 24.64 -21.43 -1.67
CA THR A 303 25.61 -22.35 -1.07
C THR A 303 27.02 -21.95 -1.48
N PHE A 304 27.97 -22.18 -0.59
CA PHE A 304 29.39 -21.94 -0.86
C PHE A 304 30.27 -22.87 -0.03
N ASN A 305 31.56 -22.94 -0.35
CA ASN A 305 32.55 -23.59 0.50
C ASN A 305 33.40 -22.50 1.17
N ASN A 306 33.47 -22.51 2.50
CA ASN A 306 34.23 -21.50 3.26
C ASN A 306 35.73 -21.81 3.41
N GLY A 307 36.24 -22.76 2.63
CA GLY A 307 37.59 -23.32 2.72
C GLY A 307 37.70 -24.55 3.61
N THR A 308 36.74 -24.78 4.51
CA THR A 308 36.72 -25.94 5.44
C THR A 308 35.49 -26.81 5.25
N THR A 309 34.32 -26.20 5.07
CA THR A 309 33.05 -26.90 4.94
C THR A 309 32.14 -26.19 3.94
N ASN A 310 31.16 -26.93 3.44
CA ASN A 310 30.08 -26.36 2.66
C ASN A 310 29.08 -25.67 3.60
N VAL A 311 28.58 -24.51 3.17
CA VAL A 311 27.64 -23.69 3.93
C VAL A 311 26.45 -23.39 3.03
N VAL A 312 25.24 -23.64 3.53
CA VAL A 312 23.98 -23.20 2.92
C VAL A 312 23.45 -22.01 3.70
N GLY A 313 23.21 -20.89 3.03
CA GLY A 313 22.54 -19.72 3.60
C GLY A 313 21.10 -19.62 3.08
N THR A 314 20.12 -19.45 3.97
CA THR A 314 18.73 -19.11 3.62
C THR A 314 18.39 -17.73 4.16
N TRP A 315 17.69 -16.93 3.35
CA TRP A 315 17.37 -15.54 3.70
C TRP A 315 16.22 -14.99 2.87
N ASP A 316 15.66 -13.89 3.36
CA ASP A 316 14.70 -13.08 2.62
C ASP A 316 15.43 -12.02 1.78
N ASN A 317 15.52 -12.23 0.47
CA ASN A 317 16.03 -11.26 -0.50
C ASN A 317 14.99 -10.15 -0.83
N PRO A 318 15.33 -9.13 -1.64
CA PRO A 318 14.37 -8.10 -2.04
C PRO A 318 13.06 -8.64 -2.61
N ASP A 319 13.11 -9.69 -3.45
CA ASP A 319 11.93 -10.28 -4.09
C ASP A 319 11.00 -10.94 -3.07
N SER A 320 11.54 -11.77 -2.17
CA SER A 320 10.75 -12.45 -1.12
C SER A 320 10.15 -11.49 -0.11
N ILE A 321 10.90 -10.45 0.31
CA ILE A 321 10.36 -9.38 1.15
C ILE A 321 9.23 -8.64 0.42
N GLU A 322 9.38 -8.33 -0.86
CA GLU A 322 8.33 -7.68 -1.65
C GLU A 322 7.07 -8.54 -1.71
N TYR A 323 7.19 -9.84 -2.00
CA TYR A 323 6.05 -10.77 -2.00
C TYR A 323 5.32 -10.73 -0.65
N LYS A 324 6.07 -10.87 0.44
CA LYS A 324 5.52 -10.94 1.81
C LYS A 324 4.88 -9.64 2.27
N ILE A 325 5.38 -8.47 1.85
CA ILE A 325 4.72 -7.19 2.14
C ILE A 325 3.45 -7.05 1.29
N ARG A 326 3.47 -7.40 0.00
CA ARG A 326 2.29 -7.31 -0.87
C ARG A 326 1.18 -8.26 -0.44
N SER A 327 1.51 -9.44 0.09
CA SER A 327 0.50 -10.35 0.65
C SER A 327 -0.23 -9.76 1.88
N THR A 328 0.25 -8.66 2.46
CA THR A 328 -0.49 -7.89 3.48
C THR A 328 -1.51 -6.91 2.90
N LEU A 329 -1.36 -6.48 1.64
CA LEU A 329 -2.40 -5.73 0.94
C LEU A 329 -3.54 -6.65 0.54
N SER A 330 -3.20 -7.90 0.27
CA SER A 330 -4.13 -8.92 -0.13
C SER A 330 -3.62 -10.31 0.23
N PHE A 331 -4.24 -10.89 1.23
CA PHE A 331 -3.89 -12.19 1.77
C PHE A 331 -4.04 -13.30 0.73
N GLN A 332 -2.96 -14.06 0.49
CA GLN A 332 -2.88 -15.15 -0.49
C GLN A 332 -3.37 -16.51 0.03
N GLY A 333 -3.83 -16.59 1.28
CA GLY A 333 -4.31 -17.86 1.84
C GLY A 333 -5.53 -18.41 1.10
N THR A 334 -5.79 -19.69 1.31
CA THR A 334 -7.04 -20.33 0.90
C THR A 334 -8.15 -19.94 1.88
N SER A 335 -9.43 -20.04 1.49
CA SER A 335 -10.66 -19.75 2.27
C SER A 335 -11.24 -18.32 2.17
N ALA A 336 -12.29 -18.06 2.96
CA ALA A 336 -13.08 -16.82 3.02
C ALA A 336 -12.29 -15.53 3.35
N TYR A 337 -10.99 -15.66 3.64
CA TYR A 337 -10.11 -14.54 3.95
C TYR A 337 -9.18 -14.16 2.80
N ARG A 338 -9.19 -14.88 1.68
CA ARG A 338 -8.40 -14.50 0.49
C ARG A 338 -8.75 -13.09 0.05
N GLY A 339 -7.75 -12.30 -0.31
CA GLY A 339 -7.97 -10.91 -0.73
C GLY A 339 -8.08 -9.90 0.41
N ARG A 340 -8.20 -10.34 1.66
CA ARG A 340 -8.29 -9.46 2.82
C ARG A 340 -6.94 -8.79 3.08
N HIS A 341 -6.97 -7.51 3.36
CA HIS A 341 -5.77 -6.82 3.81
C HIS A 341 -5.48 -7.13 5.28
N LEU A 342 -4.19 -7.15 5.61
CA LEU A 342 -3.69 -7.23 6.96
C LEU A 342 -3.41 -5.82 7.50
N LYS A 343 -3.26 -5.70 8.83
CA LYS A 343 -2.86 -4.45 9.49
C LYS A 343 -1.49 -3.97 9.02
N GLY A 344 -0.60 -4.87 8.61
CA GLY A 344 0.68 -4.52 8.00
C GLY A 344 1.77 -5.53 8.33
N ILE A 345 3.00 -5.04 8.48
CA ILE A 345 4.19 -5.86 8.64
C ILE A 345 4.95 -5.52 9.93
N GLY A 346 5.51 -6.54 10.57
CA GLY A 346 6.45 -6.37 11.66
C GLY A 346 7.82 -6.90 11.26
N TYR A 347 8.88 -6.47 11.93
CA TYR A 347 10.21 -7.01 11.69
C TYR A 347 10.94 -7.30 13.00
N TRP A 348 11.43 -8.53 13.10
CA TRP A 348 12.49 -8.90 14.03
C TRP A 348 13.80 -9.02 13.25
N SER A 349 14.67 -8.02 13.30
CA SER A 349 14.57 -6.77 14.03
C SER A 349 15.39 -5.70 13.32
N GLN A 350 15.33 -4.45 13.79
CA GLN A 350 16.13 -3.34 13.24
C GLN A 350 17.63 -3.69 13.13
N SER A 351 18.18 -4.48 14.05
CA SER A 351 19.60 -4.84 14.06
C SER A 351 20.03 -5.78 12.94
N TRP A 352 19.08 -6.43 12.26
CA TRP A 352 19.38 -7.35 11.16
C TRP A 352 19.22 -6.70 9.78
N MET A 353 18.60 -5.52 9.74
CA MET A 353 18.54 -4.65 8.54
C MET A 353 19.76 -3.74 8.41
N VAL A 354 20.55 -3.63 9.47
CA VAL A 354 21.65 -2.68 9.62
C VAL A 354 22.89 -3.41 10.14
N GLU A 355 24.00 -3.27 9.43
CA GLU A 355 25.29 -3.82 9.86
C GLU A 355 26.00 -2.80 10.75
N GLY A 356 26.34 -3.19 11.97
CA GLY A 356 26.99 -2.34 12.97
C GLY A 356 28.49 -2.10 12.73
N THR A 357 29.04 -2.68 11.67
CA THR A 357 30.45 -2.56 11.31
C THR A 357 30.58 -2.30 9.81
N SER A 358 31.42 -1.35 9.44
CA SER A 358 31.76 -1.08 8.03
C SER A 358 33.16 -0.53 7.90
N ARG A 359 33.57 -0.25 6.67
CA ARG A 359 34.84 0.42 6.36
C ARG A 359 34.58 1.61 5.44
N ASP A 360 35.24 2.73 5.73
CA ASP A 360 35.30 3.86 4.81
C ASP A 360 36.33 3.54 3.69
N PRO A 361 35.94 3.53 2.40
CA PRO A 361 36.83 3.23 1.28
C PRO A 361 37.89 4.32 0.99
N ILE A 362 37.69 5.55 1.48
CA ILE A 362 38.56 6.70 1.24
C ILE A 362 39.67 6.73 2.28
N SER A 363 39.30 6.73 3.56
CA SER A 363 40.27 6.77 4.67
C SER A 363 40.87 5.39 4.97
N GLY A 364 40.20 4.32 4.54
CA GLY A 364 40.58 2.95 4.88
C GLY A 364 40.34 2.58 6.36
N VAL A 365 39.69 3.46 7.13
CA VAL A 365 39.42 3.23 8.55
C VAL A 365 38.22 2.28 8.68
N SER A 366 38.42 1.21 9.45
CA SER A 366 37.31 0.38 9.93
C SER A 366 36.59 1.13 11.04
N SER A 367 35.28 1.27 10.89
CA SER A 367 34.42 1.88 11.88
C SER A 367 33.62 0.80 12.60
N SER A 368 33.79 0.74 13.93
CA SER A 368 32.89 0.07 14.84
C SER A 368 32.09 1.14 15.60
N GLY A 369 30.76 1.01 15.64
CA GLY A 369 29.87 1.91 16.38
C GLY A 369 28.88 2.70 15.51
N ALA A 370 28.13 3.62 16.15
CA ALA A 370 26.95 4.25 15.57
C ALA A 370 27.20 4.98 14.23
N ASN A 371 28.34 5.67 14.11
CA ASN A 371 28.57 6.68 13.08
C ASN A 371 28.81 6.14 11.65
N TYR A 372 28.84 4.82 11.42
CA TYR A 372 29.14 4.25 10.11
C TYR A 372 28.43 2.91 9.96
N GLN A 373 27.12 2.98 9.82
CA GLN A 373 26.27 1.82 9.65
C GLN A 373 25.96 1.58 8.17
N ARG A 374 26.14 0.33 7.75
CA ARG A 374 25.70 -0.15 6.44
C ARG A 374 24.23 -0.54 6.55
N THR A 375 23.37 0.26 5.92
CA THR A 375 21.93 0.00 5.83
C THR A 375 21.55 -0.10 4.37
N TYR A 376 20.86 -1.18 3.99
CA TYR A 376 20.34 -1.32 2.64
C TYR A 376 18.90 -0.80 2.60
N PRO A 377 18.53 0.06 1.65
CA PRO A 377 17.26 0.76 1.69
C PRO A 377 16.05 -0.11 1.29
N TYR A 378 16.27 -1.30 0.72
CA TYR A 378 15.24 -2.13 0.10
C TYR A 378 14.04 -2.43 1.01
N ILE A 379 14.25 -2.96 2.23
CA ILE A 379 13.13 -3.30 3.13
C ILE A 379 12.28 -2.04 3.41
N TYR A 380 12.91 -0.92 3.75
CA TYR A 380 12.21 0.33 4.04
C TYR A 380 11.48 0.90 2.82
N GLN A 381 12.13 0.94 1.65
CA GLN A 381 11.50 1.45 0.43
C GLN A 381 10.30 0.57 0.02
N LEU A 382 10.43 -0.76 0.15
CA LEU A 382 9.31 -1.67 -0.11
C LEU A 382 8.16 -1.45 0.88
N SER A 383 8.43 -1.35 2.18
CA SER A 383 7.39 -1.05 3.18
C SER A 383 6.72 0.29 2.90
N GLN A 384 7.50 1.32 2.59
CA GLN A 384 6.99 2.67 2.31
C GLN A 384 6.09 2.70 1.07
N GLU A 385 6.52 2.06 -0.01
CA GLU A 385 5.78 2.08 -1.28
C GLU A 385 4.52 1.25 -1.22
N ILE A 386 4.66 0.00 -0.82
CA ILE A 386 3.57 -0.98 -0.90
C ILE A 386 2.48 -0.62 0.10
N LEU A 387 2.83 -0.16 1.31
CA LEU A 387 1.86 0.13 2.37
C LEU A 387 1.39 1.60 2.38
N SER A 388 1.73 2.39 1.36
CA SER A 388 1.24 3.76 1.22
C SER A 388 -0.26 3.80 0.85
N PRO A 389 -0.95 4.95 1.03
CA PRO A 389 -2.30 5.11 0.50
C PRO A 389 -2.33 4.80 -1.01
N PRO A 390 -3.35 4.08 -1.51
CA PRO A 390 -3.49 3.81 -2.93
C PRO A 390 -3.43 5.10 -3.77
N GLY A 391 -2.70 5.05 -4.88
CA GLY A 391 -2.45 6.20 -5.76
C GLY A 391 -1.23 7.04 -5.38
N THR A 392 -0.50 6.70 -4.30
CA THR A 392 0.74 7.40 -3.96
C THR A 392 1.83 7.09 -4.98
N THR A 393 2.37 8.11 -5.64
CA THR A 393 3.45 7.98 -6.64
C THR A 393 4.78 8.54 -6.16
N ARG A 394 4.77 9.41 -5.13
CA ARG A 394 5.94 10.13 -4.63
C ARG A 394 6.34 9.67 -3.23
N TYR A 395 7.63 9.38 -3.05
CA TYR A 395 8.18 8.80 -1.83
C TYR A 395 9.41 9.57 -1.36
N VAL A 396 9.38 10.04 -0.12
CA VAL A 396 10.50 10.74 0.54
C VAL A 396 11.47 9.70 1.10
N PHE A 397 12.77 9.86 0.83
CA PHE A 397 13.81 8.99 1.40
C PHE A 397 14.79 9.71 2.34
N ASN A 398 14.79 11.05 2.35
CA ASN A 398 15.57 11.85 3.30
C ASN A 398 14.94 13.25 3.49
N LYS A 399 14.97 13.81 4.71
CA LYS A 399 14.54 15.20 5.00
C LYS A 399 15.57 16.02 5.78
N PHE A 400 16.74 15.44 6.09
CA PHE A 400 17.81 16.16 6.79
C PHE A 400 17.41 16.78 8.15
N GLU A 401 16.56 16.12 8.92
CA GLU A 401 16.20 16.61 10.27
C GLU A 401 17.20 16.20 11.36
N GLY A 402 18.22 15.41 10.99
CA GLY A 402 19.33 15.01 11.84
C GLY A 402 20.59 14.81 11.00
N LEU A 403 21.76 14.92 11.65
CA LEU A 403 23.03 14.81 10.95
C LEU A 403 23.35 13.33 10.73
N ASN A 404 23.33 12.91 9.49
CA ASN A 404 23.88 11.62 9.13
C ASN A 404 25.36 11.82 8.76
N SER A 405 26.24 11.18 9.54
CA SER A 405 27.70 11.27 9.39
C SER A 405 28.20 10.81 8.02
N ARG A 406 27.42 9.99 7.31
CA ARG A 406 27.72 9.51 5.96
C ARG A 406 27.55 10.59 4.89
N TRP A 407 26.91 11.71 5.16
CA TRP A 407 26.98 12.85 4.23
C TRP A 407 28.36 13.52 4.36
N ASP A 408 29.00 13.91 3.27
CA ASP A 408 30.39 14.40 3.29
C ASP A 408 30.61 15.65 4.15
N GLY A 409 31.72 15.66 4.90
CA GLY A 409 32.13 16.74 5.78
C GLY A 409 33.39 17.45 5.37
N PHE A 410 33.28 18.72 5.02
CA PHE A 410 34.40 19.43 4.43
C PHE A 410 35.37 20.04 5.48
N ALA A 411 34.98 20.23 6.76
CA ALA A 411 35.74 21.10 7.67
C ALA A 411 36.01 20.62 9.12
N ASN A 412 35.52 19.47 9.59
CA ASN A 412 35.86 19.00 10.94
C ASN A 412 37.14 18.14 10.92
N SER A 413 37.91 18.06 12.01
CA SER A 413 39.21 17.34 12.02
C SER A 413 39.11 15.82 11.78
N SER A 414 37.91 15.24 11.86
CA SER A 414 37.64 13.83 11.51
C SER A 414 37.28 13.62 10.04
N ASP A 415 36.69 14.62 9.37
CA ASP A 415 36.21 14.57 7.99
C ASP A 415 37.11 15.34 7.01
N ALA A 416 37.92 16.29 7.49
CA ALA A 416 38.93 17.01 6.70
C ALA A 416 40.00 16.07 6.11
N LEU A 417 40.05 14.82 6.58
CA LEU A 417 40.87 13.74 6.03
C LEU A 417 40.22 13.01 4.83
N ARG A 418 39.00 13.39 4.43
CA ARG A 418 38.16 12.64 3.48
C ARG A 418 37.54 13.51 2.37
N PRO A 419 38.25 14.50 1.79
CA PRO A 419 37.66 15.26 0.68
C PRO A 419 37.41 14.35 -0.52
N SER A 420 36.29 14.55 -1.19
CA SER A 420 36.08 13.95 -2.52
C SER A 420 37.29 14.27 -3.42
N PRO A 421 37.90 13.27 -4.07
CA PRO A 421 38.98 13.50 -5.02
C PRO A 421 38.50 14.22 -6.29
N ASP A 422 37.19 14.31 -6.50
CA ASP A 422 36.58 15.04 -7.62
C ASP A 422 36.32 16.53 -7.29
N ASN A 423 36.65 16.98 -6.07
CA ASN A 423 36.61 18.39 -5.73
C ASN A 423 37.69 19.15 -6.51
N VAL A 424 37.27 20.18 -7.25
CA VAL A 424 38.16 21.04 -8.04
C VAL A 424 37.99 22.48 -7.57
N ASN A 425 39.11 23.12 -7.22
CA ASN A 425 39.15 24.53 -6.78
C ASN A 425 38.22 24.82 -5.60
N VAL A 426 38.06 23.88 -4.67
CA VAL A 426 37.27 24.07 -3.45
C VAL A 426 38.17 24.54 -2.31
N ASN A 427 37.78 25.61 -1.62
CA ASN A 427 38.34 25.96 -0.33
C ASN A 427 37.69 25.09 0.75
N ILE A 428 38.28 23.92 0.96
CA ILE A 428 37.77 22.89 1.88
C ILE A 428 37.57 23.45 3.31
N ALA A 429 38.45 24.34 3.77
CA ALA A 429 38.34 24.94 5.11
C ALA A 429 37.13 25.88 5.26
N SER A 430 36.59 26.41 4.16
CA SER A 430 35.44 27.32 4.15
C SER A 430 34.15 26.67 3.65
N SER A 431 34.23 25.49 3.05
CA SER A 431 33.07 24.66 2.75
C SER A 431 32.67 23.89 4.00
N THR A 432 31.39 23.86 4.38
CA THR A 432 30.92 23.20 5.60
C THR A 432 29.52 22.62 5.41
N ARG A 433 29.17 21.60 6.20
CA ARG A 433 27.78 21.14 6.34
C ARG A 433 27.28 21.27 7.77
N ALA A 434 26.00 21.55 7.95
CA ALA A 434 25.33 21.54 9.24
C ALA A 434 23.83 21.26 9.08
N ILE A 435 23.21 20.71 10.12
CA ILE A 435 21.75 20.76 10.24
C ILE A 435 21.37 22.15 10.77
N ALA A 436 20.50 22.84 10.05
CA ALA A 436 20.03 24.17 10.40
C ALA A 436 18.50 24.25 10.28
N ALA A 437 17.88 25.25 10.90
CA ALA A 437 16.46 25.50 10.71
C ALA A 437 16.13 25.70 9.22
N SER A 438 15.08 25.05 8.74
CA SER A 438 14.67 25.16 7.34
C SER A 438 14.26 26.61 7.02
N PRO A 439 14.81 27.26 5.97
CA PRO A 439 14.45 28.63 5.62
C PRO A 439 12.95 28.79 5.34
N ALA A 440 12.32 29.82 5.91
CA ALA A 440 10.96 30.19 5.55
C ALA A 440 10.91 30.85 4.15
N GLY A 441 9.80 30.70 3.44
CA GLY A 441 9.59 31.38 2.16
C GLY A 441 8.58 30.68 1.25
N ALA A 442 8.20 31.34 0.17
CA ALA A 442 7.39 30.71 -0.88
C ALA A 442 8.16 29.53 -1.50
N GLY A 443 7.47 28.40 -1.71
CA GLY A 443 8.08 27.18 -2.24
C GLY A 443 8.79 26.30 -1.20
N ALA A 444 8.78 26.65 0.08
CA ALA A 444 9.32 25.80 1.15
C ALA A 444 8.58 24.45 1.21
N PRO A 445 9.29 23.34 1.48
CA PRO A 445 8.66 22.03 1.62
C PRO A 445 7.69 22.01 2.82
N PRO A 446 6.56 21.29 2.70
CA PRO A 446 5.62 21.15 3.79
C PRO A 446 6.19 20.30 4.93
N ASN A 447 5.96 20.74 6.17
CA ASN A 447 6.30 19.99 7.39
C ASN A 447 7.79 19.65 7.53
N SER A 448 8.67 20.61 7.28
CA SER A 448 10.09 20.53 7.59
C SER A 448 10.46 21.55 8.67
N SER A 449 11.21 21.11 9.69
CA SER A 449 11.76 21.98 10.74
C SER A 449 13.22 22.31 10.49
N ASN A 450 13.97 21.38 9.87
CA ASN A 450 15.40 21.53 9.63
C ASN A 450 15.76 21.09 8.21
N ALA A 451 16.87 21.63 7.70
CA ALA A 451 17.44 21.29 6.42
C ALA A 451 18.96 21.11 6.55
N MET A 452 19.55 20.43 5.58
CA MET A 452 21.01 20.34 5.44
C MET A 452 21.54 21.62 4.82
N GLN A 453 22.15 22.46 5.64
CA GLN A 453 22.89 23.63 5.17
C GLN A 453 24.24 23.19 4.61
N LEU A 454 24.51 23.53 3.36
CA LEU A 454 25.81 23.42 2.70
C LEU A 454 26.36 24.83 2.44
N ASN A 455 27.45 25.19 3.13
CA ASN A 455 28.27 26.32 2.71
C ASN A 455 29.30 25.81 1.71
N PHE A 456 29.38 26.43 0.54
CA PHE A 456 30.38 26.13 -0.49
C PHE A 456 31.31 27.33 -0.67
N ALA A 457 32.58 27.05 -0.93
CA ALA A 457 33.57 28.05 -1.23
C ALA A 457 34.51 27.55 -2.34
N PHE A 458 34.59 28.29 -3.44
CA PHE A 458 35.51 28.05 -4.54
C PHE A 458 36.68 29.05 -4.49
N SER A 459 37.89 28.56 -4.73
CA SER A 459 39.14 29.33 -4.75
C SER A 459 39.81 29.26 -6.12
N GLY A 460 40.18 30.40 -6.71
CA GLY A 460 41.11 30.43 -7.84
C GLY A 460 40.56 31.07 -9.12
N ALA A 461 41.34 30.92 -10.18
CA ALA A 461 41.15 31.55 -11.51
C ALA A 461 40.55 30.59 -12.56
N THR A 462 40.05 29.41 -12.15
CA THR A 462 39.44 28.38 -13.01
C THR A 462 38.06 27.96 -12.48
N THR A 463 37.32 27.12 -13.23
CA THR A 463 35.98 26.63 -12.84
C THR A 463 36.04 25.74 -11.60
N GLY A 464 34.99 25.75 -10.78
CA GLY A 464 34.94 25.03 -9.50
C GLY A 464 33.98 23.84 -9.53
N LYS A 465 34.30 22.78 -8.78
CA LYS A 465 33.43 21.61 -8.58
C LYS A 465 33.48 21.14 -7.12
N LEU A 466 32.32 21.05 -6.48
CA LEU A 466 32.15 20.52 -5.14
C LEU A 466 31.19 19.33 -5.19
N MET A 467 31.69 18.15 -4.87
CA MET A 467 30.89 16.95 -4.71
C MET A 467 30.34 16.89 -3.28
N PHE A 468 29.01 16.98 -3.15
CA PHE A 468 28.30 16.81 -1.88
C PHE A 468 27.50 15.50 -1.92
N ARG A 469 28.07 14.44 -1.35
CA ARG A 469 27.57 13.08 -1.51
C ARG A 469 27.21 12.38 -0.21
N HIS A 470 26.48 11.29 -0.37
CA HIS A 470 26.28 10.26 0.64
C HIS A 470 27.33 9.16 0.45
N GLU A 471 28.22 9.02 1.41
CA GLU A 471 29.36 8.11 1.41
C GLU A 471 28.91 6.64 1.33
N ILE A 472 29.44 5.91 0.33
CA ILE A 472 29.23 4.47 0.16
C ILE A 472 30.30 3.74 0.97
N LEU A 473 29.88 2.90 1.92
CA LEU A 473 30.76 2.19 2.84
C LEU A 473 31.07 0.78 2.32
N ASN A 474 32.26 0.25 2.60
CA ASN A 474 32.68 -1.11 2.26
C ASN A 474 32.37 -2.09 3.40
N SER A 475 32.35 -3.39 3.06
CA SER A 475 32.37 -4.45 4.07
C SER A 475 33.70 -4.44 4.82
N ASN A 476 33.68 -4.83 6.11
CA ASN A 476 34.91 -5.03 6.87
C ASN A 476 35.64 -6.33 6.54
N ILE A 477 34.98 -7.28 5.88
CA ILE A 477 35.56 -8.57 5.51
C ILE A 477 36.32 -8.45 4.19
N ASP A 478 35.71 -7.76 3.22
CA ASP A 478 36.22 -7.60 1.85
C ASP A 478 36.48 -6.12 1.57
N THR A 479 37.56 -5.61 2.17
CA THR A 479 37.85 -4.15 2.20
C THR A 479 38.05 -3.50 0.82
N ALA A 480 38.33 -4.30 -0.21
CA ALA A 480 38.52 -3.85 -1.59
C ALA A 480 37.22 -3.81 -2.43
N VAL A 481 36.10 -4.29 -1.88
CA VAL A 481 34.82 -4.35 -2.58
C VAL A 481 33.91 -3.22 -2.09
N ASN A 482 33.55 -2.34 -3.03
CA ASN A 482 32.60 -1.28 -2.77
C ASN A 482 31.19 -1.82 -2.71
N ASP A 483 30.47 -1.46 -1.64
CA ASP A 483 29.11 -1.93 -1.45
C ASP A 483 28.07 -0.93 -1.93
N ILE A 484 27.75 -1.08 -3.21
CA ILE A 484 26.76 -0.29 -3.95
C ILE A 484 25.31 -0.50 -3.46
N HIS A 485 25.07 -1.37 -2.47
CA HIS A 485 23.75 -1.53 -1.85
C HIS A 485 23.55 -0.62 -0.64
N ALA A 486 24.64 -0.07 -0.08
CA ALA A 486 24.59 0.81 1.09
C ALA A 486 24.11 2.24 0.80
N MET A 487 23.66 2.58 -0.40
CA MET A 487 23.26 3.93 -0.79
C MET A 487 22.05 4.47 -0.01
N ASP A 488 21.84 5.79 -0.07
CA ASP A 488 20.73 6.39 0.67
C ASP A 488 19.36 5.91 0.18
N ALA A 489 19.21 5.73 -1.14
CA ALA A 489 18.03 5.19 -1.78
C ALA A 489 18.40 4.53 -3.12
N LYS A 490 17.58 3.57 -3.56
CA LYS A 490 17.65 2.96 -4.89
C LYS A 490 16.31 3.02 -5.60
N PHE A 491 16.34 3.24 -6.91
CA PHE A 491 15.15 3.47 -7.72
C PHE A 491 15.27 2.75 -9.07
N SER A 492 14.16 2.63 -9.77
CA SER A 492 14.17 2.16 -11.14
C SER A 492 14.28 3.33 -12.11
N ILE A 493 14.51 3.05 -13.39
CA ILE A 493 14.51 4.06 -14.44
C ILE A 493 13.15 4.75 -14.60
N ASN A 494 12.06 4.14 -14.10
CA ASN A 494 10.69 4.66 -14.14
C ASN A 494 10.44 5.77 -13.10
N ASN A 495 11.49 6.41 -12.60
CA ASN A 495 11.38 7.40 -11.55
C ASN A 495 11.92 8.76 -11.99
N ALA A 496 11.37 9.82 -11.41
CA ALA A 496 12.06 11.10 -11.31
C ALA A 496 12.64 11.26 -9.91
N LEU A 497 13.80 11.91 -9.81
CA LEU A 497 14.39 12.35 -8.54
C LEU A 497 14.01 13.79 -8.28
N ASN A 498 13.66 14.10 -7.03
CA ASN A 498 13.24 15.43 -6.64
C ASN A 498 13.95 15.90 -5.37
N ALA A 499 14.28 17.19 -5.30
CA ALA A 499 14.84 17.84 -4.12
C ALA A 499 14.30 19.26 -3.95
N TYR A 500 13.99 19.63 -2.71
CA TYR A 500 13.82 21.02 -2.34
C TYR A 500 15.19 21.63 -2.01
N VAL A 501 15.56 22.69 -2.73
CA VAL A 501 16.83 23.39 -2.54
C VAL A 501 16.58 24.88 -2.35
N TYR A 502 16.93 25.40 -1.18
CA TYR A 502 16.94 26.84 -0.93
C TYR A 502 18.29 27.44 -1.33
N VAL A 503 18.24 28.47 -2.17
CA VAL A 503 19.41 29.24 -2.57
C VAL A 503 19.50 30.49 -1.71
N GLY A 504 20.56 30.60 -0.91
CA GLY A 504 20.79 31.73 -0.03
C GLY A 504 21.23 33.02 -0.73
N GLY A 505 21.38 34.09 0.08
CA GLY A 505 21.88 35.38 -0.38
C GLY A 505 21.00 36.01 -1.45
N SER A 506 21.63 36.57 -2.49
CA SER A 506 20.98 37.16 -3.66
C SER A 506 20.86 36.18 -4.84
N GLY A 507 21.13 34.89 -4.63
CA GLY A 507 21.41 33.94 -5.70
C GLY A 507 22.87 34.02 -6.17
N TYR A 508 23.35 32.92 -6.75
CA TYR A 508 24.74 32.71 -7.15
C TYR A 508 24.81 32.58 -8.67
N ALA A 509 24.90 33.72 -9.35
CA ALA A 509 24.99 33.77 -10.80
C ALA A 509 26.22 32.98 -11.31
N ASN A 510 26.01 32.17 -12.35
CA ASN A 510 26.98 31.25 -12.96
C ASN A 510 27.29 29.98 -12.16
N ASP A 511 26.66 29.78 -11.00
CA ASP A 511 26.78 28.54 -10.24
C ASP A 511 25.56 27.65 -10.51
N THR A 512 25.78 26.34 -10.50
CA THR A 512 24.75 25.34 -10.80
C THR A 512 24.81 24.18 -9.81
N VAL A 513 23.72 23.44 -9.69
CA VAL A 513 23.67 22.15 -8.98
C VAL A 513 23.15 21.06 -9.90
N ARG A 514 23.63 19.83 -9.73
CA ARG A 514 23.16 18.63 -10.42
C ARG A 514 22.90 17.52 -9.42
N PHE A 515 21.94 16.65 -9.72
CA PHE A 515 21.86 15.34 -9.08
C PHE A 515 22.96 14.43 -9.65
N VAL A 516 23.45 13.51 -8.84
CA VAL A 516 24.42 12.48 -9.23
C VAL A 516 23.89 11.12 -8.80
N VAL A 517 23.91 10.14 -9.72
CA VAL A 517 23.45 8.77 -9.50
C VAL A 517 24.52 7.78 -9.92
N LEU A 518 24.57 6.65 -9.22
CA LEU A 518 25.31 5.46 -9.65
C LEU A 518 24.37 4.54 -10.40
N ASP A 519 24.77 4.09 -11.58
CA ASP A 519 24.01 3.12 -12.36
C ASP A 519 24.43 1.66 -12.08
N LYS A 520 23.82 0.70 -12.80
CA LYS A 520 24.11 -0.73 -12.67
C LYS A 520 25.57 -1.09 -12.97
N ASN A 521 26.17 -0.41 -13.95
CA ASN A 521 27.54 -0.66 -14.39
C ASN A 521 28.58 0.00 -13.47
N LYS A 522 28.13 0.59 -12.36
CA LYS A 522 28.95 1.29 -11.37
C LYS A 522 29.59 2.55 -11.97
N GLN A 523 28.87 3.23 -12.85
CA GLN A 523 29.26 4.51 -13.45
C GLN A 523 28.44 5.64 -12.82
N LEU A 524 29.08 6.80 -12.62
CA LEU A 524 28.39 8.00 -12.16
C LEU A 524 27.85 8.79 -13.34
N GLU A 525 26.56 9.12 -13.24
CA GLU A 525 25.84 9.92 -14.21
C GLU A 525 25.22 11.13 -13.51
N ALA A 526 25.16 12.26 -14.22
CA ALA A 526 24.65 13.52 -13.68
C ALA A 526 23.44 14.05 -14.46
N SER A 527 22.52 14.67 -13.73
CA SER A 527 21.39 15.38 -14.31
C SER A 527 21.84 16.57 -15.16
N PRO A 528 20.93 17.23 -15.91
CA PRO A 528 21.17 18.58 -16.42
C PRO A 528 21.48 19.55 -15.26
N ALA A 529 22.16 20.65 -15.57
CA ALA A 529 22.48 21.68 -14.58
C ALA A 529 21.24 22.51 -14.22
N PHE A 530 20.96 22.63 -12.93
CA PHE A 530 19.98 23.57 -12.38
C PHE A 530 20.69 24.86 -11.95
N SER A 531 20.19 26.01 -12.42
CA SER A 531 20.75 27.32 -12.08
C SER A 531 20.58 27.66 -10.61
N LEU A 532 21.62 28.18 -9.97
CA LEU A 532 21.57 28.76 -8.63
C LEU A 532 21.47 30.29 -8.66
N GLY A 533 21.19 30.88 -9.81
CA GLY A 533 21.17 32.34 -10.00
C GLY A 533 20.05 33.09 -9.28
N THR A 534 19.00 32.39 -8.82
CA THR A 534 17.83 32.98 -8.16
C THR A 534 17.75 32.51 -6.71
N ALA A 535 17.70 33.46 -5.77
CA ALA A 535 17.51 33.17 -4.34
C ALA A 535 16.12 32.59 -4.06
N GLY A 536 15.99 31.86 -2.94
CA GLY A 536 14.74 31.28 -2.49
C GLY A 536 14.65 29.77 -2.72
N TRP A 537 13.48 29.20 -2.45
CA TRP A 537 13.23 27.77 -2.66
C TRP A 537 13.04 27.43 -4.13
N ASN A 538 13.71 26.37 -4.54
CA ASN A 538 13.58 25.76 -5.85
C ASN A 538 13.23 24.28 -5.66
N PHE A 539 12.23 23.80 -6.41
CA PHE A 539 11.91 22.39 -6.50
C PHE A 539 12.57 21.83 -7.75
N LEU A 540 13.63 21.04 -7.56
CA LEU A 540 14.43 20.46 -8.64
C LEU A 540 13.90 19.07 -8.97
N THR A 541 13.76 18.76 -10.26
CA THR A 541 13.29 17.44 -10.74
C THR A 541 14.20 16.94 -11.85
N TRP A 542 14.73 15.73 -11.71
CA TRP A 542 15.40 14.99 -12.78
C TRP A 542 14.57 13.77 -13.16
N ASP A 543 13.97 13.81 -14.35
CA ASP A 543 13.23 12.70 -14.93
C ASP A 543 14.20 11.68 -15.56
N LEU A 544 14.31 10.50 -14.95
CA LEU A 544 15.20 9.43 -15.41
C LEU A 544 14.64 8.68 -16.63
N THR A 545 13.35 8.87 -16.94
CA THR A 545 12.71 8.28 -18.11
C THR A 545 12.98 9.07 -19.39
N ASN A 546 13.46 10.30 -19.27
CA ASN A 546 13.72 11.17 -20.40
C ASN A 546 15.01 10.76 -21.13
N SER A 547 14.86 10.25 -22.35
CA SER A 547 15.96 9.81 -23.22
C SER A 547 16.49 10.92 -24.15
N SER A 548 16.02 12.16 -24.00
CA SER A 548 16.48 13.28 -24.82
C SER A 548 17.99 13.51 -24.66
N PRO A 549 18.72 13.82 -25.75
CA PRO A 549 20.14 14.15 -25.67
C PRO A 549 20.42 15.25 -24.64
N GLY A 550 21.40 15.01 -23.76
CA GLY A 550 21.78 15.94 -22.69
C GLY A 550 20.99 15.82 -21.39
N ASN A 551 19.95 14.98 -21.32
CA ASN A 551 19.26 14.67 -20.06
C ASN A 551 20.16 13.92 -19.08
N VAL A 552 21.05 13.07 -19.58
CA VAL A 552 22.03 12.32 -18.80
C VAL A 552 23.42 12.74 -19.25
N ASN A 553 24.28 13.11 -18.29
CA ASN A 553 25.61 13.61 -18.56
C ASN A 553 26.64 12.72 -17.87
N ALA A 554 27.57 12.18 -18.67
CA ALA A 554 28.70 11.40 -18.18
C ALA A 554 29.51 12.17 -17.14
N LEU A 555 29.76 11.55 -15.98
CA LEU A 555 30.67 12.08 -14.98
C LEU A 555 31.96 11.24 -14.94
N THR A 556 33.11 11.88 -15.18
CA THR A 556 34.40 11.27 -14.86
C THR A 556 34.66 11.41 -13.37
N THR A 557 34.91 10.29 -12.71
CA THR A 557 35.13 10.25 -11.26
C THR A 557 36.38 9.45 -10.91
N THR A 558 37.04 9.89 -9.86
CA THR A 558 38.13 9.19 -9.17
C THR A 558 37.70 8.68 -7.79
N GLU A 559 36.39 8.65 -7.52
CA GLU A 559 35.83 8.20 -6.26
C GLU A 559 36.10 6.73 -6.00
N LYS A 560 37.02 6.45 -5.07
CA LYS A 560 37.41 5.08 -4.67
C LYS A 560 36.23 4.24 -4.21
N GLY A 561 35.22 4.86 -3.59
CA GLY A 561 33.97 4.19 -3.15
C GLY A 561 33.03 3.78 -4.30
N VAL A 562 33.33 4.16 -5.53
CA VAL A 562 32.58 3.77 -6.74
C VAL A 562 33.40 2.81 -7.61
N ILE A 563 34.67 3.14 -7.87
CA ILE A 563 35.46 2.54 -8.97
C ILE A 563 36.43 1.41 -8.57
N GLY A 564 36.47 1.04 -7.28
CA GLY A 564 37.53 0.18 -6.75
C GLY A 564 38.92 0.82 -6.87
N ALA A 565 39.99 0.02 -6.94
CA ALA A 565 41.36 0.53 -7.05
C ALA A 565 41.75 1.10 -8.44
N ALA A 566 40.80 1.24 -9.37
CA ALA A 566 41.06 1.74 -10.72
C ALA A 566 41.31 3.27 -10.75
N ALA A 567 42.09 3.74 -11.73
CA ALA A 567 42.61 5.11 -11.77
C ALA A 567 41.56 6.21 -12.11
N SER A 568 40.43 5.85 -12.70
CA SER A 568 39.26 6.70 -12.95
C SER A 568 38.19 5.88 -13.70
N VAL A 569 36.90 6.09 -13.43
CA VAL A 569 35.81 5.61 -14.30
C VAL A 569 35.08 6.81 -14.86
N THR A 570 34.82 6.76 -16.16
CA THR A 570 34.03 7.77 -16.85
C THR A 570 32.65 7.19 -17.12
N GLY A 571 31.61 7.92 -16.70
CA GLY A 571 30.24 7.68 -17.16
C GLY A 571 30.16 7.70 -18.69
N ASN A 572 29.11 7.09 -19.22
CA ASN A 572 28.87 7.01 -20.66
C ASN A 572 27.71 7.93 -21.11
N GLY A 573 27.05 8.63 -20.17
CA GLY A 573 25.89 9.48 -20.48
C GLY A 573 24.62 8.67 -20.71
N ILE A 574 24.57 7.43 -20.22
CA ILE A 574 23.45 6.50 -20.31
C ILE A 574 23.18 5.96 -18.91
N LEU A 575 21.91 5.92 -18.49
CA LEU A 575 21.54 5.26 -17.25
C LEU A 575 21.45 3.75 -17.49
N ASP A 576 22.52 3.03 -17.23
CA ASP A 576 22.55 1.57 -17.37
C ASP A 576 21.70 0.89 -16.28
N THR A 577 20.74 0.07 -16.71
CA THR A 577 19.85 -0.71 -15.84
C THR A 577 19.69 -2.13 -16.37
N ALA A 578 19.34 -3.07 -15.50
CA ALA A 578 18.87 -4.40 -15.87
C ALA A 578 17.48 -4.35 -16.55
N GLY A 579 16.86 -3.17 -16.60
CA GLY A 579 15.52 -2.96 -17.12
C GLY A 579 14.47 -3.54 -16.21
N LEU A 580 13.26 -3.73 -16.73
CA LEU A 580 12.20 -4.51 -16.07
C LEU A 580 11.84 -4.01 -14.65
N GLY A 581 12.00 -2.71 -14.38
CA GLY A 581 11.72 -2.11 -13.08
C GLY A 581 12.74 -2.42 -11.98
N ALA A 582 13.94 -2.91 -12.33
CA ALA A 582 15.03 -3.17 -11.40
C ALA A 582 15.42 -1.92 -10.58
N ARG A 583 15.77 -2.13 -9.31
CA ARG A 583 16.29 -1.11 -8.39
C ARG A 583 17.80 -1.11 -8.34
N ASP A 584 18.42 -0.80 -9.46
CA ASP A 584 19.87 -0.83 -9.63
C ASP A 584 20.50 0.56 -9.85
N LEU A 585 19.69 1.58 -10.06
CA LEU A 585 20.12 2.97 -9.94
C LEU A 585 20.11 3.39 -8.47
N GLY A 586 21.09 4.16 -8.04
CA GLY A 586 21.14 4.63 -6.66
C GLY A 586 21.66 6.05 -6.51
N PHE A 587 21.12 6.73 -5.51
CA PHE A 587 21.40 8.14 -5.29
C PHE A 587 22.77 8.33 -4.65
N PHE A 588 23.64 9.08 -5.33
CA PHE A 588 25.00 9.35 -4.85
C PHE A 588 25.08 10.70 -4.14
N GLY A 589 24.42 11.74 -4.67
CA GLY A 589 24.41 13.07 -4.07
C GLY A 589 24.21 14.19 -5.07
N PHE A 590 24.90 15.30 -4.82
CA PHE A 590 24.85 16.52 -5.60
C PHE A 590 26.23 16.98 -6.05
N LEU A 591 26.30 17.54 -7.25
CA LEU A 591 27.47 18.23 -7.76
C LEU A 591 27.15 19.72 -7.86
N VAL A 592 27.84 20.55 -7.08
CA VAL A 592 27.77 22.02 -7.16
C VAL A 592 28.93 22.50 -8.03
N GLU A 593 28.62 23.25 -9.08
CA GLU A 593 29.61 23.69 -10.06
C GLU A 593 29.61 25.21 -10.21
N ARG A 594 30.78 25.76 -10.48
CA ARG A 594 30.96 27.14 -10.88
C ARG A 594 31.46 27.20 -12.31
N ASN A 595 30.66 27.80 -13.18
CA ASN A 595 30.92 27.86 -14.63
C ASN A 595 31.75 29.08 -15.06
N LEU A 596 32.17 29.94 -14.12
CA LEU A 596 32.96 31.14 -14.37
C LEU A 596 34.27 31.11 -13.58
N LEU A 597 35.33 31.72 -14.13
CA LEU A 597 36.59 31.94 -13.42
C LEU A 597 36.39 32.88 -12.22
N GLY A 598 37.07 32.60 -11.10
CA GLY A 598 37.07 33.46 -9.91
C GLY A 598 36.50 32.77 -8.66
N SER A 599 36.77 33.37 -7.49
CA SER A 599 36.25 32.87 -6.22
C SER A 599 34.74 33.08 -6.08
N ALA A 600 34.08 32.15 -5.41
CA ALA A 600 32.69 32.29 -5.01
C ALA A 600 32.44 31.61 -3.67
N THR A 601 31.50 32.16 -2.91
CA THR A 601 31.02 31.58 -1.67
C THR A 601 29.52 31.66 -1.65
N GLY A 602 28.87 30.61 -1.18
CA GLY A 602 27.44 30.61 -1.02
C GLY A 602 26.97 29.56 -0.02
N THR A 603 25.69 29.67 0.28
CA THR A 603 24.94 28.78 1.16
C THR A 603 23.75 28.22 0.39
N LEU A 604 23.65 26.89 0.39
CA LEU A 604 22.49 26.13 -0.05
C LEU A 604 21.86 25.43 1.15
N TYR A 605 20.55 25.20 1.10
CA TYR A 605 19.89 24.29 2.03
C TYR A 605 19.21 23.20 1.23
N PHE A 606 19.64 21.96 1.41
CA PHE A 606 18.95 20.79 0.89
C PHE A 606 17.96 20.30 1.92
N ASP A 607 16.72 20.15 1.50
CA ASP A 607 15.64 19.57 2.30
C ASP A 607 15.13 18.32 1.56
N GLU A 608 13.97 17.82 1.97
CA GLU A 608 13.20 16.72 1.40
C GLU A 608 13.68 16.21 0.02
N LEU A 609 14.37 15.07 0.06
CA LEU A 609 14.74 14.25 -1.09
C LEU A 609 13.68 13.18 -1.30
N SER A 610 13.22 13.06 -2.54
CA SER A 610 12.17 12.12 -2.91
C SER A 610 12.37 11.56 -4.31
N TYR A 611 11.73 10.44 -4.58
CA TYR A 611 11.55 9.93 -5.94
C TYR A 611 10.07 9.77 -6.23
N GLU A 612 9.70 9.84 -7.50
CA GLU A 612 8.33 9.74 -7.96
C GLU A 612 8.24 8.83 -9.17
N ARG A 613 7.21 7.98 -9.30
CA ARG A 613 6.97 7.21 -10.53
C ARG A 613 6.67 8.18 -11.68
N ARG A 614 7.29 7.98 -12.85
CA ARG A 614 7.03 8.72 -14.08
C ARG A 614 6.85 7.79 -15.28
N THR A 615 6.01 8.23 -16.22
CA THR A 615 5.84 7.60 -17.53
C THR A 615 6.86 8.19 -18.51
N PRO A 616 7.45 7.37 -19.41
CA PRO A 616 8.41 7.86 -20.39
C PRO A 616 7.89 9.00 -21.24
N GLY A 617 8.70 10.06 -21.36
CA GLY A 617 8.37 11.24 -22.16
C GLY A 617 7.15 12.02 -21.65
N ASN A 618 6.66 11.72 -20.45
CA ASN A 618 5.42 12.26 -19.89
C ASN A 618 4.21 12.03 -20.84
N VAL A 619 4.25 10.92 -21.59
CA VAL A 619 3.17 10.46 -22.45
C VAL A 619 2.46 9.32 -21.73
N GLU A 620 1.16 9.46 -21.53
CA GLU A 620 0.35 8.44 -20.88
C GLU A 620 -0.34 7.57 -21.93
N TYR A 621 -0.12 6.26 -21.81
CA TYR A 621 -0.90 5.23 -22.49
C TYR A 621 -1.59 4.42 -21.42
N THR A 622 -2.92 4.38 -21.46
CA THR A 622 -3.74 3.74 -20.44
C THR A 622 -4.68 2.72 -21.06
N ILE A 623 -4.89 1.61 -20.37
CA ILE A 623 -5.92 0.62 -20.61
C ILE A 623 -7.26 1.29 -20.31
N ASN A 624 -8.04 1.53 -21.35
CA ASN A 624 -9.27 2.32 -21.26
C ASN A 624 -10.50 1.44 -21.09
N GLU A 625 -10.60 0.36 -21.84
CA GLU A 625 -11.77 -0.51 -21.86
C GLU A 625 -11.33 -1.94 -22.17
N PHE A 626 -11.94 -2.95 -21.56
CA PHE A 626 -11.69 -4.33 -21.97
C PHE A 626 -12.84 -5.29 -21.66
N GLY A 627 -13.02 -6.25 -22.57
CA GLY A 627 -13.98 -7.34 -22.45
C GLY A 627 -13.28 -8.69 -22.53
N PHE A 628 -13.52 -9.56 -21.54
CA PHE A 628 -12.84 -10.86 -21.37
C PHE A 628 -13.83 -12.03 -21.14
N ARG A 629 -15.14 -11.77 -21.20
CA ARG A 629 -16.18 -12.75 -20.80
C ARG A 629 -16.65 -13.63 -21.94
N ASN A 630 -16.75 -13.06 -23.13
CA ASN A 630 -17.17 -13.78 -24.32
C ASN A 630 -15.94 -13.99 -25.19
N SER A 631 -15.47 -15.24 -25.28
CA SER A 631 -14.26 -15.65 -26.03
C SER A 631 -14.32 -15.44 -27.55
N SER A 632 -15.37 -14.79 -28.06
CA SER A 632 -15.51 -14.39 -29.47
C SER A 632 -15.66 -12.87 -29.64
N GLN A 633 -15.59 -12.14 -28.53
CA GLN A 633 -15.77 -10.71 -28.42
C GLN A 633 -14.79 -10.12 -27.41
N GLU A 634 -13.54 -10.61 -27.42
CA GLU A 634 -12.52 -10.11 -26.50
C GLU A 634 -11.75 -8.95 -27.11
N PHE A 635 -11.44 -7.97 -26.27
CA PHE A 635 -10.65 -6.82 -26.67
C PHE A 635 -10.05 -6.09 -25.47
N VAL A 636 -9.01 -5.32 -25.76
CA VAL A 636 -8.42 -4.29 -24.90
C VAL A 636 -8.31 -3.02 -25.74
N GLU A 637 -8.88 -1.94 -25.22
CA GLU A 637 -8.71 -0.60 -25.75
C GLU A 637 -7.63 0.14 -24.97
N VAL A 638 -6.74 0.82 -25.71
CA VAL A 638 -5.69 1.68 -25.19
C VAL A 638 -6.01 3.13 -25.54
N LYS A 639 -6.06 4.00 -24.53
CA LYS A 639 -6.08 5.46 -24.70
C LYS A 639 -4.64 5.98 -24.78
N GLY A 640 -4.37 6.86 -25.74
CA GLY A 640 -3.10 7.59 -25.85
C GLY A 640 -3.21 8.84 -26.72
N PRO A 641 -2.09 9.57 -26.94
CA PRO A 641 -2.03 10.62 -27.94
C PRO A 641 -2.16 10.05 -29.35
N ALA A 642 -2.83 10.78 -30.24
CA ALA A 642 -2.91 10.42 -31.65
C ALA A 642 -1.51 10.42 -32.30
N GLY A 643 -1.23 9.42 -33.14
CA GLY A 643 0.07 9.24 -33.77
C GLY A 643 0.70 7.88 -33.51
N ALA A 644 1.96 7.71 -33.88
CA ALA A 644 2.66 6.45 -33.74
C ALA A 644 2.88 6.08 -32.27
N PHE A 645 2.68 4.81 -31.92
CA PHE A 645 3.15 4.29 -30.64
C PHE A 645 4.69 4.30 -30.57
N PRO A 646 5.30 4.39 -29.37
CA PRO A 646 6.72 4.12 -29.18
C PRO A 646 7.09 2.75 -29.74
N ALA A 647 8.27 2.66 -30.37
CA ALA A 647 8.68 1.48 -31.14
C ALA A 647 8.72 0.17 -30.32
N ASN A 648 8.93 0.25 -29.00
CA ASN A 648 9.08 -0.91 -28.13
C ASN A 648 7.85 -1.16 -27.23
N LEU A 649 6.75 -0.44 -27.45
CA LEU A 649 5.56 -0.52 -26.61
C LEU A 649 4.81 -1.84 -26.87
N ASN A 650 4.52 -2.56 -25.80
CA ASN A 650 3.76 -3.81 -25.82
C ASN A 650 2.56 -3.75 -24.86
N LEU A 651 1.44 -4.35 -25.28
CA LEU A 651 0.37 -4.79 -24.39
C LEU A 651 0.68 -6.22 -23.94
N ARG A 652 0.69 -6.46 -22.64
CA ARG A 652 0.92 -7.79 -22.04
C ARG A 652 -0.32 -8.29 -21.35
N VAL A 653 -0.55 -9.59 -21.47
CA VAL A 653 -1.57 -10.36 -20.77
C VAL A 653 -0.87 -11.32 -19.82
N TYR A 654 -1.32 -11.38 -18.57
CA TYR A 654 -0.68 -12.16 -17.52
C TYR A 654 -1.50 -13.41 -17.16
N ASN A 655 -0.80 -14.49 -16.86
CA ASN A 655 -1.38 -15.73 -16.37
C ASN A 655 -1.79 -15.58 -14.90
N SER A 656 -3.04 -15.97 -14.64
CA SER A 656 -3.64 -16.05 -13.31
C SER A 656 -2.89 -16.86 -12.27
N ALA A 657 -2.25 -17.97 -12.67
CA ALA A 657 -1.73 -18.97 -11.74
C ALA A 657 -0.39 -18.56 -11.13
N ASP A 658 0.49 -17.96 -11.94
CA ASP A 658 1.89 -17.73 -11.58
C ASP A 658 2.38 -16.32 -11.92
N GLY A 659 1.50 -15.42 -12.38
CA GLY A 659 1.88 -14.05 -12.76
C GLY A 659 2.86 -13.97 -13.93
N SER A 660 3.06 -15.04 -14.69
CA SER A 660 3.88 -15.02 -15.90
C SER A 660 3.18 -14.29 -17.06
N VAL A 661 3.94 -13.83 -18.05
CA VAL A 661 3.36 -13.20 -19.26
C VAL A 661 2.81 -14.30 -20.17
N ALA A 662 1.48 -14.38 -20.29
CA ALA A 662 0.79 -15.32 -21.17
C ALA A 662 0.89 -14.90 -22.65
N SER A 663 0.80 -13.59 -22.92
CA SER A 663 0.92 -13.03 -24.26
C SER A 663 1.53 -11.63 -24.21
N ALA A 664 2.29 -11.28 -25.25
CA ALA A 664 2.84 -9.95 -25.46
C ALA A 664 2.55 -9.51 -26.90
N ILE A 665 1.78 -8.44 -27.04
CA ILE A 665 1.31 -7.88 -28.31
C ILE A 665 2.09 -6.61 -28.58
N ALA A 666 2.81 -6.58 -29.70
CA ALA A 666 3.56 -5.40 -30.11
C ALA A 666 2.60 -4.31 -30.58
N LEU A 667 2.62 -3.16 -29.90
CA LEU A 667 1.93 -1.94 -30.30
C LEU A 667 2.86 -1.03 -31.11
N GLY A 668 4.17 -1.17 -30.93
CA GLY A 668 5.18 -0.47 -31.74
C GLY A 668 4.96 -0.66 -33.24
N GLY A 669 5.03 0.44 -33.99
CA GLY A 669 4.74 0.47 -35.43
C GLY A 669 3.26 0.61 -35.79
N GLN A 670 2.36 0.54 -34.81
CA GLN A 670 0.94 0.90 -34.98
C GLN A 670 0.72 2.41 -34.77
N THR A 671 -0.42 2.92 -35.24
CA THR A 671 -0.81 4.33 -35.12
C THR A 671 -2.12 4.46 -34.35
N VAL A 672 -2.08 5.23 -33.26
CA VAL A 672 -3.26 5.64 -32.49
C VAL A 672 -4.12 6.58 -33.35
N PRO A 673 -5.42 6.27 -33.54
CA PRO A 673 -6.36 7.13 -34.27
C PRO A 673 -6.48 8.54 -33.69
N ALA A 674 -7.10 9.45 -34.44
CA ALA A 674 -7.36 10.83 -34.00
C ALA A 674 -8.25 10.94 -32.75
N SER A 675 -9.10 9.94 -32.48
CA SER A 675 -9.85 9.83 -31.22
C SER A 675 -8.93 9.60 -30.01
N GLY A 676 -7.71 9.10 -30.24
CA GLY A 676 -6.80 8.66 -29.21
C GLY A 676 -7.15 7.29 -28.62
N LEU A 677 -8.11 6.57 -29.20
CA LEU A 677 -8.57 5.25 -28.75
C LEU A 677 -8.10 4.18 -29.76
N PHE A 678 -7.31 3.22 -29.29
CA PHE A 678 -6.76 2.13 -30.10
C PHE A 678 -7.22 0.78 -29.59
N VAL A 679 -7.97 0.02 -30.38
CA VAL A 679 -8.58 -1.25 -29.99
C VAL A 679 -7.76 -2.44 -30.52
N VAL A 680 -7.32 -3.29 -29.59
CA VAL A 680 -6.73 -4.61 -29.86
C VAL A 680 -7.79 -5.66 -29.54
N GLY A 681 -8.19 -6.50 -30.50
CA GLY A 681 -9.30 -7.44 -30.24
C GLY A 681 -9.60 -8.43 -31.35
N ASP A 682 -10.65 -9.21 -31.13
CA ASP A 682 -11.20 -10.16 -32.10
C ASP A 682 -11.79 -9.46 -33.32
N THR A 683 -11.82 -10.17 -34.46
CA THR A 683 -12.34 -9.62 -35.73
C THR A 683 -13.79 -9.14 -35.68
N GLY A 684 -14.57 -9.63 -34.72
CA GLY A 684 -15.98 -9.27 -34.54
C GLY A 684 -16.23 -8.01 -33.71
N ILE A 685 -15.18 -7.43 -33.12
CA ILE A 685 -15.28 -6.22 -32.30
C ILE A 685 -15.29 -4.97 -33.18
N ALA A 686 -16.15 -4.01 -32.84
CA ALA A 686 -16.23 -2.76 -33.57
C ALA A 686 -14.93 -1.96 -33.42
N ASN A 687 -14.52 -1.25 -34.48
CA ASN A 687 -13.37 -0.35 -34.49
C ASN A 687 -12.02 -0.99 -34.12
N VAL A 688 -11.86 -2.31 -34.24
CA VAL A 688 -10.57 -2.98 -34.01
C VAL A 688 -9.50 -2.44 -34.95
N ASN A 689 -8.42 -1.94 -34.35
CA ASN A 689 -7.25 -1.44 -35.08
C ASN A 689 -6.20 -2.54 -35.29
N LEU A 690 -6.12 -3.49 -34.36
CA LEU A 690 -5.18 -4.61 -34.42
C LEU A 690 -5.85 -5.91 -33.98
N VAL A 691 -5.80 -6.93 -34.84
CA VAL A 691 -6.14 -8.32 -34.49
C VAL A 691 -4.83 -9.07 -34.32
N PRO A 692 -4.40 -9.39 -33.09
CA PRO A 692 -3.16 -10.14 -32.88
C PRO A 692 -3.23 -11.53 -33.52
N ALA A 693 -2.07 -12.06 -33.90
CA ALA A 693 -1.99 -13.40 -34.45
C ALA A 693 -2.53 -14.42 -33.42
N GLY A 694 -3.54 -15.20 -33.83
CA GLY A 694 -4.17 -16.22 -33.00
C GLY A 694 -5.37 -15.75 -32.16
N TRP A 695 -5.76 -14.48 -32.21
CA TRP A 695 -6.91 -13.97 -31.42
C TRP A 695 -8.27 -14.50 -31.93
N GLY A 696 -8.71 -14.10 -33.13
CA GLY A 696 -9.75 -14.81 -33.88
C GLY A 696 -11.07 -15.05 -33.10
N ALA A 697 -11.39 -16.31 -32.81
CA ALA A 697 -12.54 -16.71 -31.98
C ALA A 697 -12.09 -17.58 -30.78
N ALA A 698 -10.82 -17.44 -30.40
CA ALA A 698 -10.23 -18.14 -29.28
C ALA A 698 -10.34 -17.30 -28.01
N ASP A 699 -10.32 -17.96 -26.86
CA ASP A 699 -10.16 -17.30 -25.56
C ASP A 699 -8.72 -16.75 -25.47
N ASN A 700 -8.57 -15.42 -25.48
CA ASN A 700 -7.32 -14.67 -25.58
C ASN A 700 -7.00 -13.90 -24.30
N LEU A 701 -8.03 -13.47 -23.59
CA LEU A 701 -7.96 -12.78 -22.33
C LEU A 701 -8.44 -13.73 -21.23
N PRO A 702 -7.54 -14.17 -20.34
CA PRO A 702 -7.89 -15.17 -19.34
C PRO A 702 -9.12 -14.78 -18.52
N ASN A 703 -10.15 -15.60 -18.62
CA ASN A 703 -11.34 -15.53 -17.78
C ASN A 703 -11.16 -16.31 -16.45
N THR A 704 -9.93 -16.39 -15.95
CA THR A 704 -9.60 -16.99 -14.66
C THR A 704 -9.31 -15.91 -13.62
N ALA A 705 -9.69 -16.18 -12.38
CA ALA A 705 -9.47 -15.28 -11.25
C ALA A 705 -8.16 -15.66 -10.54
N PRO A 706 -7.20 -14.74 -10.38
CA PRO A 706 -7.07 -13.35 -10.86
C PRO A 706 -6.51 -13.27 -12.30
N SER A 707 -6.60 -12.15 -13.01
CA SER A 707 -5.84 -11.93 -14.26
C SER A 707 -5.36 -10.48 -14.37
N ALA A 708 -4.42 -10.18 -15.27
CA ALA A 708 -3.93 -8.81 -15.41
C ALA A 708 -3.52 -8.44 -16.84
N LEU A 709 -3.56 -7.13 -17.11
CA LEU A 709 -3.07 -6.50 -18.34
C LEU A 709 -2.04 -5.44 -17.98
N GLN A 710 -1.07 -5.20 -18.85
CA GLN A 710 -0.06 -4.14 -18.66
C GLN A 710 0.34 -3.52 -20.00
N ILE A 711 0.53 -2.21 -20.01
CA ILE A 711 1.20 -1.48 -21.09
C ILE A 711 2.63 -1.19 -20.67
N VAL A 712 3.61 -1.68 -21.43
CA VAL A 712 5.03 -1.60 -21.05
C VAL A 712 5.94 -1.40 -22.25
N ASP A 713 6.99 -0.60 -22.08
CA ASP A 713 8.11 -0.55 -23.01
C ASP A 713 9.02 -1.78 -22.76
N SER A 714 9.11 -2.65 -23.75
CA SER A 714 9.77 -3.95 -23.61
C SER A 714 11.30 -3.89 -23.49
N VAL A 715 11.93 -2.77 -23.85
CA VAL A 715 13.39 -2.58 -23.80
C VAL A 715 13.80 -1.96 -22.47
N THR A 716 13.12 -0.89 -22.06
CA THR A 716 13.43 -0.17 -20.82
C THR A 716 12.77 -0.82 -19.60
N GLY A 717 11.66 -1.55 -19.79
CA GLY A 717 10.81 -2.05 -18.71
C GLY A 717 9.90 -0.98 -18.09
N CYS A 718 9.76 0.17 -18.74
CA CYS A 718 8.88 1.25 -18.28
C CYS A 718 7.41 0.86 -18.38
N VAL A 719 6.69 0.85 -17.25
CA VAL A 719 5.26 0.50 -17.19
C VAL A 719 4.44 1.78 -17.24
N TYR A 720 3.60 1.88 -18.27
CA TYR A 720 2.69 2.99 -18.45
C TYR A 720 1.43 2.82 -17.61
N ASP A 721 0.79 1.65 -17.69
CA ASP A 721 -0.47 1.34 -17.02
C ASP A 721 -0.60 -0.17 -16.79
N SER A 722 -1.38 -0.56 -15.79
CA SER A 722 -1.57 -1.94 -15.35
C SER A 722 -2.91 -2.14 -14.65
N VAL A 723 -3.70 -3.09 -15.11
CA VAL A 723 -4.96 -3.45 -14.47
C VAL A 723 -4.95 -4.90 -14.04
N VAL A 724 -5.30 -5.14 -12.78
CA VAL A 724 -5.55 -6.48 -12.23
C VAL A 724 -7.05 -6.63 -12.05
N TYR A 725 -7.63 -7.67 -12.65
CA TYR A 725 -9.07 -7.92 -12.70
C TYR A 725 -9.42 -9.32 -12.19
N ARG A 726 -10.67 -9.48 -11.74
CA ARG A 726 -11.18 -10.71 -11.09
C ARG A 726 -10.33 -11.18 -9.92
N ALA A 727 -9.72 -10.25 -9.20
CA ALA A 727 -8.67 -10.56 -8.25
C ALA A 727 -9.06 -10.25 -6.81
N MET A 728 -9.87 -11.10 -6.16
CA MET A 728 -9.71 -11.18 -4.70
C MET A 728 -8.47 -12.02 -4.43
N GLY A 729 -7.42 -11.39 -3.93
CA GLY A 729 -6.13 -12.06 -3.78
C GLY A 729 -5.06 -11.39 -4.62
N GLY A 730 -5.34 -10.97 -5.86
CA GLY A 730 -4.26 -10.54 -6.77
C GLY A 730 -3.59 -11.75 -7.39
N PRO A 731 -2.69 -11.55 -8.38
CA PRO A 731 -1.97 -12.63 -9.05
C PRO A 731 -1.25 -13.54 -8.05
N GLY A 732 -1.07 -14.81 -8.41
CA GLY A 732 -0.39 -15.79 -7.56
C GLY A 732 1.07 -15.43 -7.26
N ASP A 733 1.72 -14.70 -8.17
CA ASP A 733 3.02 -14.06 -7.95
C ASP A 733 2.83 -12.55 -7.74
N LEU A 734 3.47 -12.01 -6.70
CA LEU A 734 3.42 -10.61 -6.32
C LEU A 734 4.76 -9.89 -6.51
N ILE A 735 5.81 -10.59 -6.97
CA ILE A 735 7.16 -10.06 -7.08
C ILE A 735 7.26 -9.13 -8.27
N ARG A 736 7.84 -7.94 -8.08
CA ARG A 736 8.01 -6.95 -9.16
C ARG A 736 8.90 -7.46 -10.28
N SER A 737 10.02 -8.09 -9.97
CA SER A 737 10.95 -8.61 -10.98
C SER A 737 10.33 -9.72 -11.84
N LYS A 738 9.27 -10.38 -11.36
CA LYS A 738 8.55 -11.45 -12.08
C LYS A 738 7.34 -10.92 -12.85
N THR A 739 6.56 -10.06 -12.22
CA THR A 739 5.30 -9.53 -12.78
C THR A 739 5.44 -8.16 -13.44
N LEU A 740 6.64 -7.56 -13.42
CA LEU A 740 6.90 -6.16 -13.77
C LEU A 740 6.01 -5.18 -13.02
N ASN A 741 5.76 -5.42 -11.73
CA ASN A 741 4.94 -4.54 -10.91
C ASN A 741 3.50 -4.38 -11.44
N VAL A 742 2.88 -5.42 -12.01
CA VAL A 742 1.49 -5.30 -12.50
C VAL A 742 0.48 -4.94 -11.39
N THR A 743 0.90 -5.07 -10.12
CA THR A 743 0.16 -4.65 -8.93
C THR A 743 0.56 -3.25 -8.42
N ALA A 744 1.22 -2.42 -9.24
CA ALA A 744 1.73 -1.10 -8.84
C ALA A 744 0.65 -0.05 -8.55
N GLU A 745 -0.49 -0.12 -9.23
CA GLU A 745 -1.60 0.85 -9.13
C GLU A 745 -2.48 0.61 -7.91
N GLY A 746 -1.81 0.36 -6.79
CA GLY A 746 -2.42 0.25 -5.48
C GLY A 746 -3.31 -0.98 -5.28
N GLN A 747 -3.72 -1.13 -4.04
CA GLN A 747 -4.78 -2.04 -3.62
C GLN A 747 -6.16 -1.43 -3.89
N GLY A 748 -7.17 -2.30 -4.03
CA GLY A 748 -8.40 -1.98 -4.74
C GLY A 748 -8.28 -2.47 -6.19
N TRP A 749 -7.98 -3.76 -6.35
CA TRP A 749 -8.04 -4.36 -7.67
C TRP A 749 -9.47 -4.42 -8.14
N MET A 750 -9.61 -4.59 -9.45
CA MET A 750 -10.91 -4.65 -10.05
C MET A 750 -11.56 -6.01 -9.76
N GLY A 751 -12.83 -5.95 -9.35
CA GLY A 751 -13.67 -7.12 -9.23
C GLY A 751 -14.13 -7.69 -10.55
N ASP A 752 -15.05 -8.63 -10.45
CA ASP A 752 -15.65 -9.27 -11.61
C ASP A 752 -16.84 -8.45 -12.17
N THR A 753 -16.97 -8.40 -13.51
CA THR A 753 -18.12 -7.82 -14.22
C THR A 753 -19.37 -8.71 -14.17
N GLY A 754 -19.23 -9.99 -13.87
CA GLY A 754 -20.32 -10.98 -14.07
C GLY A 754 -20.63 -11.22 -15.56
N SER A 755 -21.36 -12.30 -15.89
CA SER A 755 -21.62 -12.70 -17.29
C SER A 755 -22.90 -12.09 -17.88
N GLY A 756 -23.06 -10.77 -17.77
CA GLY A 756 -24.27 -10.04 -18.18
C GLY A 756 -24.25 -9.45 -19.58
N THR A 757 -25.38 -8.85 -19.96
CA THR A 757 -25.52 -8.12 -21.23
C THR A 757 -26.32 -6.82 -21.08
N ASN A 758 -26.18 -5.95 -22.07
CA ASN A 758 -27.07 -4.80 -22.25
C ASN A 758 -28.38 -5.19 -22.98
N SER A 759 -29.28 -4.24 -23.20
CA SER A 759 -30.53 -4.45 -23.94
C SER A 759 -30.36 -4.97 -25.38
N ALA A 760 -29.19 -4.79 -25.98
CA ALA A 760 -28.86 -5.27 -27.33
C ALA A 760 -28.22 -6.68 -27.31
N GLY A 761 -27.99 -7.27 -26.13
CA GLY A 761 -27.34 -8.57 -25.96
C GLY A 761 -25.81 -8.52 -26.01
N SER A 762 -25.19 -7.34 -26.02
CA SER A 762 -23.73 -7.18 -25.96
C SER A 762 -23.23 -7.46 -24.54
N SER A 763 -22.14 -8.24 -24.43
CA SER A 763 -21.54 -8.59 -23.14
C SER A 763 -21.00 -7.37 -22.42
N LEU A 764 -21.16 -7.32 -21.09
CA LEU A 764 -20.63 -6.22 -20.27
C LEU A 764 -19.10 -6.25 -20.19
N VAL A 765 -18.54 -5.06 -20.03
CA VAL A 765 -17.10 -4.80 -20.01
C VAL A 765 -16.71 -3.96 -18.80
N MET A 766 -15.41 -3.74 -18.65
CA MET A 766 -14.87 -2.75 -17.72
C MET A 766 -14.36 -1.57 -18.50
N GLY A 767 -14.89 -0.39 -18.21
CA GLY A 767 -14.45 0.87 -18.81
C GLY A 767 -13.94 1.83 -17.75
N ARG A 768 -12.83 2.50 -18.07
CA ARG A 768 -12.19 3.57 -17.32
C ARG A 768 -12.94 4.87 -17.58
N TYR A 769 -13.22 5.66 -16.54
CA TYR A 769 -13.92 6.93 -16.72
C TYR A 769 -13.33 8.09 -15.89
N PRO A 770 -13.18 9.29 -16.49
CA PRO A 770 -13.28 9.56 -17.94
C PRO A 770 -12.23 8.78 -18.73
N ASP A 771 -12.33 8.76 -20.05
CA ASP A 771 -11.39 8.01 -20.89
C ASP A 771 -9.94 8.35 -20.56
N GLY A 772 -9.16 7.32 -20.26
CA GLY A 772 -7.75 7.40 -19.88
C GLY A 772 -7.47 7.99 -18.50
N ALA A 773 -8.47 8.20 -17.64
CA ALA A 773 -8.25 8.66 -16.27
C ALA A 773 -7.46 7.64 -15.44
N ASP A 774 -6.29 8.03 -14.96
CA ASP A 774 -5.46 7.18 -14.11
C ASP A 774 -5.20 7.84 -12.75
N THR A 775 -5.97 7.43 -11.74
CA THR A 775 -5.71 7.83 -10.36
C THR A 775 -4.66 6.96 -9.68
N ASN A 776 -4.06 6.02 -10.44
CA ASN A 776 -3.23 4.92 -9.93
C ASN A 776 -4.00 4.06 -8.90
N VAL A 777 -5.33 3.96 -9.05
CA VAL A 777 -6.24 3.15 -8.22
C VAL A 777 -7.34 2.58 -9.11
N ASN A 778 -7.10 1.39 -9.67
CA ASN A 778 -8.02 0.72 -10.60
C ASN A 778 -9.48 0.64 -10.13
N GLU A 779 -9.72 0.37 -8.83
CA GLU A 779 -11.07 0.34 -8.25
C GLU A 779 -11.84 1.66 -8.38
N LYS A 780 -11.16 2.82 -8.42
CA LYS A 780 -11.80 4.12 -8.55
C LYS A 780 -12.08 4.49 -9.99
N ASP A 781 -11.24 4.01 -10.89
CA ASP A 781 -11.18 4.46 -12.29
C ASP A 781 -12.11 3.63 -13.19
N PHE A 782 -12.33 2.36 -12.85
CA PHE A 782 -13.14 1.44 -13.66
C PHE A 782 -14.57 1.24 -13.14
N SER A 783 -15.48 1.04 -14.08
CA SER A 783 -16.88 0.70 -13.86
C SER A 783 -17.36 -0.36 -14.82
N ILE A 784 -18.37 -1.13 -14.39
CA ILE A 784 -19.12 -2.00 -15.29
C ILE A 784 -19.97 -1.17 -16.24
N MET A 785 -19.92 -1.47 -17.54
CA MET A 785 -20.69 -0.77 -18.56
C MET A 785 -20.95 -1.65 -19.80
N PRO A 786 -21.87 -1.23 -20.69
CA PRO A 786 -21.94 -1.76 -22.06
C PRO A 786 -20.67 -1.46 -22.86
N PRO A 787 -20.32 -2.27 -23.87
CA PRO A 787 -19.08 -2.08 -24.64
C PRO A 787 -19.16 -0.86 -25.58
N THR A 788 -18.08 -0.10 -25.65
CA THR A 788 -17.90 1.11 -26.48
C THR A 788 -16.58 1.15 -27.26
N PRO A 789 -16.05 0.03 -27.81
CA PRO A 789 -14.73 0.02 -28.42
C PRO A 789 -14.59 1.04 -29.57
N GLY A 790 -13.57 1.88 -29.47
CA GLY A 790 -13.27 2.98 -30.38
C GLY A 790 -14.11 4.25 -30.15
N ALA A 791 -14.96 4.27 -29.12
CA ALA A 791 -15.80 5.39 -28.72
C ALA A 791 -15.58 5.76 -27.25
N ALA A 792 -16.05 6.93 -26.83
CA ALA A 792 -15.84 7.39 -25.46
C ALA A 792 -16.59 6.51 -24.43
N ASN A 793 -15.94 6.19 -23.33
CA ASN A 793 -16.58 5.48 -22.22
C ASN A 793 -17.63 6.36 -21.54
N GLY A 794 -18.71 5.70 -21.16
CA GLY A 794 -19.83 6.33 -20.47
C GLY A 794 -20.88 6.91 -21.42
N THR A 795 -22.12 6.78 -20.99
CA THR A 795 -23.33 7.30 -21.59
C THR A 795 -23.86 8.39 -20.68
N ALA A 796 -23.36 9.62 -20.82
CA ALA A 796 -23.84 10.76 -20.04
C ALA A 796 -25.37 10.89 -20.20
N LEU A 797 -26.11 10.51 -19.16
CA LEU A 797 -27.56 10.67 -19.14
C LEU A 797 -27.90 12.16 -19.06
N SER A 798 -28.65 12.65 -20.03
CA SER A 798 -29.17 14.01 -19.99
C SER A 798 -30.29 14.07 -18.95
N LEU A 799 -30.03 14.71 -17.80
CA LEU A 799 -30.99 14.80 -16.70
C LEU A 799 -31.86 16.06 -16.83
N PRO A 800 -33.17 15.99 -16.54
CA PRO A 800 -33.89 14.79 -16.07
C PRO A 800 -34.22 13.81 -17.20
N VAL A 801 -34.29 12.52 -16.88
CA VAL A 801 -34.71 11.43 -17.77
C VAL A 801 -35.76 10.56 -17.08
N SER A 802 -36.70 9.99 -17.85
CA SER A 802 -37.78 9.14 -17.34
C SER A 802 -37.91 7.84 -18.14
N TYR A 803 -38.21 6.75 -17.44
CA TYR A 803 -38.41 5.41 -18.00
C TYR A 803 -39.73 4.83 -17.50
N ASN A 804 -40.68 4.65 -18.42
CA ASN A 804 -41.97 3.99 -18.22
C ASN A 804 -41.99 2.55 -18.78
N PHE A 805 -40.81 2.04 -19.15
CA PHE A 805 -40.56 0.70 -19.70
C PHE A 805 -41.52 0.22 -20.81
N THR A 806 -42.06 1.11 -21.65
CA THR A 806 -42.82 0.67 -22.85
C THR A 806 -41.95 -0.16 -23.80
N SER A 807 -40.63 0.06 -23.75
CA SER A 807 -39.58 -0.74 -24.39
C SER A 807 -38.36 -0.77 -23.48
N THR A 808 -37.46 -1.74 -23.67
CA THR A 808 -36.17 -1.78 -22.95
C THR A 808 -35.31 -0.57 -23.31
N PRO A 809 -34.98 0.32 -22.35
CA PRO A 809 -34.11 1.46 -22.63
C PRO A 809 -32.67 1.01 -22.90
N ALA A 810 -31.98 1.69 -23.82
CA ALA A 810 -30.58 1.37 -24.16
C ALA A 810 -29.60 1.57 -22.99
N SER A 811 -29.95 2.42 -22.03
CA SER A 811 -29.17 2.68 -20.83
C SER A 811 -29.35 1.63 -19.73
N VAL A 812 -30.17 0.61 -19.96
CA VAL A 812 -30.41 -0.49 -19.01
C VAL A 812 -29.56 -1.69 -19.39
N TYR A 813 -28.88 -2.24 -18.39
CA TYR A 813 -28.07 -3.46 -18.52
C TYR A 813 -28.04 -4.21 -17.18
N GLN A 814 -27.74 -5.51 -17.20
CA GLN A 814 -27.71 -6.30 -15.96
C GLN A 814 -26.76 -7.50 -16.05
N THR A 815 -26.30 -7.99 -14.91
CA THR A 815 -25.42 -9.16 -14.81
C THR A 815 -26.18 -10.47 -15.09
N PHE A 816 -25.44 -11.49 -15.55
CA PHE A 816 -25.87 -12.88 -15.82
C PHE A 816 -26.92 -13.09 -16.92
N THR A 817 -27.73 -12.08 -17.27
CA THR A 817 -28.78 -12.19 -18.29
C THR A 817 -29.11 -10.85 -18.93
N THR A 818 -29.92 -10.87 -19.99
CA THR A 818 -30.40 -9.66 -20.68
C THR A 818 -31.57 -9.02 -19.92
N PRO A 819 -31.66 -7.67 -19.83
CA PRO A 819 -32.80 -7.00 -19.19
C PRO A 819 -34.16 -7.44 -19.72
N ALA A 820 -35.06 -7.81 -18.82
CA ALA A 820 -36.41 -8.29 -19.14
C ALA A 820 -37.47 -7.22 -18.83
N ILE A 821 -38.14 -6.73 -19.87
CA ILE A 821 -39.25 -5.78 -19.78
C ILE A 821 -40.54 -6.44 -20.24
N GLY A 822 -41.59 -6.35 -19.45
CA GLY A 822 -42.88 -6.94 -19.81
C GLY A 822 -43.98 -6.64 -18.80
N ALA A 823 -45.17 -7.18 -19.05
CA ALA A 823 -46.30 -7.01 -18.13
C ALA A 823 -46.03 -7.68 -16.77
N MET A 824 -46.63 -7.12 -15.71
CA MET A 824 -46.67 -7.77 -14.42
C MET A 824 -47.30 -9.17 -14.51
N ALA A 825 -46.81 -10.08 -13.68
CA ALA A 825 -47.34 -11.45 -13.61
C ALA A 825 -48.83 -11.44 -13.26
N ALA A 826 -49.60 -12.33 -13.89
CA ALA A 826 -51.03 -12.47 -13.61
C ALA A 826 -51.29 -12.74 -12.12
N GLY A 827 -52.31 -12.10 -11.55
CA GLY A 827 -52.64 -12.20 -10.12
C GLY A 827 -51.85 -11.26 -9.20
N ARG A 828 -50.95 -10.44 -9.75
CA ARG A 828 -50.24 -9.37 -9.01
C ARG A 828 -50.86 -8.01 -9.24
N ALA A 829 -50.63 -7.10 -8.28
CA ALA A 829 -51.04 -5.72 -8.39
C ALA A 829 -50.39 -5.08 -9.64
N THR A 830 -51.21 -4.46 -10.48
CA THR A 830 -50.72 -3.68 -11.62
C THR A 830 -49.97 -2.45 -11.11
N SER A 831 -48.93 -2.05 -11.84
CA SER A 831 -48.26 -0.76 -11.58
C SER A 831 -49.30 0.38 -11.57
N PRO A 832 -49.21 1.34 -10.63
CA PRO A 832 -50.08 2.52 -10.60
C PRO A 832 -50.08 3.32 -11.90
N ASN A 833 -48.95 3.35 -12.62
CA ASN A 833 -48.83 4.04 -13.91
C ASN A 833 -49.18 3.14 -15.12
N GLY A 834 -49.47 1.87 -14.88
CA GLY A 834 -49.82 0.88 -15.91
C GLY A 834 -48.66 0.57 -16.87
N GLY A 835 -48.88 -0.37 -17.80
CA GLY A 835 -47.89 -0.73 -18.81
C GLY A 835 -46.95 -1.86 -18.40
N ASN A 836 -45.79 -1.91 -19.07
CA ASN A 836 -44.75 -2.89 -18.82
C ASN A 836 -43.85 -2.40 -17.69
N VAL A 837 -43.23 -3.34 -16.98
CA VAL A 837 -42.32 -3.09 -15.87
C VAL A 837 -40.96 -3.69 -16.17
N TRP A 838 -39.92 -3.19 -15.53
CA TRP A 838 -38.64 -3.89 -15.51
C TRP A 838 -38.64 -4.96 -14.43
N ARG A 839 -38.48 -6.22 -14.86
CA ARG A 839 -38.28 -7.36 -13.97
C ARG A 839 -36.79 -7.70 -13.94
N CYS A 840 -36.10 -7.22 -12.91
CA CYS A 840 -34.71 -7.57 -12.63
C CYS A 840 -34.68 -8.97 -11.98
N ILE A 841 -34.27 -9.99 -12.74
CA ILE A 841 -34.22 -11.40 -12.31
C ILE A 841 -33.20 -12.23 -13.11
N ASP A 842 -32.56 -13.18 -12.44
CA ASP A 842 -31.76 -14.24 -13.03
C ASP A 842 -32.58 -15.52 -12.94
N THR A 843 -33.07 -15.98 -14.08
CA THR A 843 -33.90 -17.18 -14.15
C THR A 843 -33.10 -18.46 -13.90
N ALA A 844 -31.78 -18.43 -14.04
CA ALA A 844 -30.93 -19.56 -13.66
C ALA A 844 -30.72 -19.66 -12.14
N GLY A 845 -30.95 -18.57 -11.41
CA GLY A 845 -30.61 -18.43 -9.99
C GLY A 845 -29.13 -18.05 -9.78
N GLY A 846 -28.80 -17.63 -8.57
CA GLY A 846 -27.53 -17.02 -8.16
C GLY A 846 -27.67 -15.57 -7.73
N GLY A 847 -28.81 -14.91 -8.04
CA GLY A 847 -29.03 -13.48 -7.90
C GLY A 847 -28.23 -12.61 -8.87
N LEU A 848 -28.54 -11.30 -8.93
CA LEU A 848 -27.92 -10.38 -9.90
C LEU A 848 -27.98 -8.90 -9.51
N GLN A 849 -27.37 -8.07 -10.35
CA GLN A 849 -27.51 -6.62 -10.33
C GLN A 849 -27.83 -6.05 -11.72
N GLY A 850 -28.79 -5.13 -11.76
CA GLY A 850 -29.13 -4.30 -12.90
C GLY A 850 -28.71 -2.85 -12.69
N TYR A 851 -28.54 -2.13 -13.79
CA TYR A 851 -27.98 -0.79 -13.82
C TYR A 851 -28.74 0.12 -14.79
N ILE A 852 -28.86 1.41 -14.43
CA ILE A 852 -29.27 2.50 -15.32
C ILE A 852 -28.24 3.62 -15.25
N GLY A 853 -27.63 3.94 -16.39
CA GLY A 853 -26.47 4.84 -16.44
C GLY A 853 -25.20 4.14 -15.97
N ASP A 854 -24.17 4.91 -15.61
CA ASP A 854 -22.82 4.42 -15.30
C ASP A 854 -22.14 5.29 -14.22
N ILE A 855 -20.82 5.15 -14.06
CA ILE A 855 -19.99 5.91 -13.10
C ILE A 855 -20.11 7.44 -13.21
N THR A 856 -20.55 7.97 -14.35
CA THR A 856 -20.69 9.42 -14.59
C THR A 856 -21.87 10.05 -13.85
N LEU A 857 -22.88 9.24 -13.53
CA LEU A 857 -24.15 9.74 -13.03
C LEU A 857 -23.95 10.46 -11.69
N GLY A 858 -24.33 11.74 -11.66
CA GLY A 858 -24.16 12.65 -10.52
C GLY A 858 -22.92 13.54 -10.55
N GLY A 859 -21.92 13.24 -11.39
CA GLY A 859 -20.66 13.99 -11.41
C GLY A 859 -20.82 15.45 -11.84
N ALA A 860 -21.58 15.70 -12.91
CA ALA A 860 -21.77 17.05 -13.46
C ALA A 860 -22.77 17.91 -12.66
N THR A 861 -23.53 17.33 -11.74
CA THR A 861 -24.67 17.99 -11.07
C THR A 861 -24.55 18.02 -9.54
N ASN A 862 -23.38 17.71 -8.99
CA ASN A 862 -23.13 17.59 -7.55
C ASN A 862 -24.06 16.58 -6.85
N GLY A 863 -24.26 15.43 -7.49
CA GLY A 863 -25.17 14.37 -7.06
C GLY A 863 -26.38 14.21 -7.98
N TYR A 864 -27.40 13.46 -7.56
CA TYR A 864 -28.62 13.24 -8.33
C TYR A 864 -29.73 12.66 -7.45
N SER A 865 -30.96 12.63 -7.97
CA SER A 865 -32.11 11.97 -7.32
C SER A 865 -32.77 10.99 -8.27
N VAL A 866 -33.12 9.81 -7.75
CA VAL A 866 -33.93 8.81 -8.42
C VAL A 866 -35.25 8.68 -7.68
N THR A 867 -36.35 8.79 -8.41
CA THR A 867 -37.68 8.44 -7.92
C THR A 867 -38.28 7.38 -8.80
N GLY A 868 -39.20 6.58 -8.26
CA GLY A 868 -39.94 5.61 -9.05
C GLY A 868 -40.86 4.76 -8.19
N GLU A 869 -41.31 3.66 -8.76
CA GLU A 869 -42.20 2.71 -8.11
C GLU A 869 -41.52 1.35 -8.00
N ILE A 870 -41.61 0.73 -6.82
CA ILE A 870 -41.11 -0.61 -6.54
C ILE A 870 -42.25 -1.49 -6.03
N TYR A 871 -42.35 -2.70 -6.59
CA TYR A 871 -43.30 -3.70 -6.12
C TYR A 871 -42.74 -4.44 -4.91
N LEU A 872 -43.54 -4.53 -3.85
CA LEU A 872 -43.23 -5.27 -2.63
C LEU A 872 -44.01 -6.60 -2.61
N PRO A 873 -43.30 -7.73 -2.74
CA PRO A 873 -43.91 -9.04 -2.68
C PRO A 873 -44.40 -9.38 -1.25
N PRO A 874 -45.55 -10.06 -1.11
CA PRO A 874 -46.01 -10.55 0.18
C PRO A 874 -45.11 -11.65 0.73
N SER A 875 -45.14 -11.87 2.04
CA SER A 875 -44.37 -12.93 2.70
C SER A 875 -44.77 -14.36 2.28
N THR A 876 -45.92 -14.52 1.61
CA THR A 876 -46.39 -15.78 1.02
C THR A 876 -45.71 -16.13 -0.29
N ASP A 877 -45.02 -15.18 -0.92
CA ASP A 877 -44.20 -15.44 -2.09
C ASP A 877 -42.93 -16.21 -1.70
N PRO A 878 -42.25 -16.85 -2.66
CA PRO A 878 -40.94 -17.42 -2.41
C PRO A 878 -40.01 -16.43 -1.71
N ALA A 879 -39.21 -16.91 -0.77
CA ALA A 879 -38.23 -16.10 -0.06
C ALA A 879 -37.28 -15.44 -1.07
N GLN A 880 -37.22 -14.11 -1.03
CA GLN A 880 -36.44 -13.29 -1.93
C GLN A 880 -36.04 -11.99 -1.24
N ALA A 881 -34.89 -11.46 -1.66
CA ALA A 881 -34.44 -10.13 -1.30
C ALA A 881 -34.44 -9.26 -2.56
N ILE A 882 -34.96 -8.05 -2.43
CA ILE A 882 -35.00 -7.04 -3.47
C ILE A 882 -34.31 -5.79 -2.98
N GLY A 883 -33.71 -5.03 -3.90
CA GLY A 883 -33.10 -3.77 -3.54
C GLY A 883 -33.00 -2.80 -4.69
N ILE A 884 -32.90 -1.52 -4.32
CA ILE A 884 -32.60 -0.42 -5.22
C ILE A 884 -31.46 0.39 -4.63
N GLY A 885 -30.60 0.94 -5.49
CA GLY A 885 -29.40 1.62 -5.03
C GLY A 885 -28.97 2.78 -5.91
N ILE A 886 -28.03 3.58 -5.39
CA ILE A 886 -27.42 4.71 -6.09
C ILE A 886 -25.91 4.70 -5.89
N CYS A 887 -25.21 5.37 -6.80
CA CYS A 887 -23.74 5.47 -6.86
C CYS A 887 -23.06 4.12 -7.09
N GLY A 888 -23.69 3.24 -7.86
CA GLY A 888 -23.13 1.96 -8.29
C GLY A 888 -22.05 2.11 -9.33
N ARG A 889 -20.90 1.47 -9.12
CA ARG A 889 -19.78 1.46 -10.09
C ARG A 889 -19.44 0.05 -10.54
N LYS A 890 -19.64 -0.91 -9.65
CA LYS A 890 -19.26 -2.30 -9.82
C LYS A 890 -20.08 -3.17 -8.91
N GLY A 891 -20.18 -4.44 -9.32
CA GLY A 891 -20.85 -5.46 -8.57
C GLY A 891 -21.42 -6.56 -9.44
N SER A 892 -21.35 -7.78 -8.95
CA SER A 892 -22.05 -8.91 -9.56
C SER A 892 -22.57 -9.91 -8.53
N ASN A 893 -22.08 -9.84 -7.28
CA ASN A 893 -22.32 -10.87 -6.28
C ASN A 893 -22.91 -10.34 -4.96
N PHE A 894 -23.20 -9.03 -4.85
CA PHE A 894 -23.84 -8.47 -3.66
C PHE A 894 -25.14 -9.22 -3.30
N PHE A 895 -25.94 -9.50 -4.32
CA PHE A 895 -27.18 -10.27 -4.22
C PHE A 895 -26.97 -11.77 -4.48
N SER A 896 -25.81 -12.37 -4.19
CA SER A 896 -25.57 -13.81 -4.39
C SER A 896 -25.49 -14.62 -3.10
N ALA A 897 -25.60 -15.95 -3.22
CA ALA A 897 -25.69 -16.89 -2.10
C ALA A 897 -24.38 -17.24 -1.41
N SER A 898 -23.26 -17.07 -2.11
CA SER A 898 -21.92 -17.25 -1.55
C SER A 898 -21.18 -15.93 -1.67
N PRO A 899 -20.32 -15.57 -0.71
CA PRO A 899 -19.31 -14.57 -0.99
C PRO A 899 -18.48 -15.15 -2.12
N ALA A 900 -18.64 -14.63 -3.34
CA ALA A 900 -17.77 -15.03 -4.42
C ALA A 900 -16.42 -14.35 -4.18
N ASP A 901 -15.33 -15.10 -4.32
CA ASP A 901 -13.94 -14.64 -4.21
C ASP A 901 -13.55 -13.62 -5.32
N ALA A 902 -14.50 -12.85 -5.89
CA ALA A 902 -14.25 -11.86 -6.95
C ALA A 902 -15.25 -10.68 -7.00
N GLY A 903 -16.34 -10.68 -6.22
CA GLY A 903 -17.34 -9.60 -6.21
C GLY A 903 -16.91 -8.37 -5.42
N TYR A 904 -16.33 -7.37 -6.09
CA TYR A 904 -16.18 -6.05 -5.51
C TYR A 904 -17.48 -5.28 -5.66
N GLU A 905 -18.11 -4.91 -4.55
CA GLU A 905 -19.44 -4.27 -4.53
C GLU A 905 -19.32 -2.80 -4.13
N SER A 906 -20.19 -1.97 -4.68
CA SER A 906 -20.21 -0.53 -4.43
C SER A 906 -21.63 0.03 -4.47
N GLY A 907 -21.79 1.22 -3.92
CA GLY A 907 -23.06 1.96 -3.92
C GLY A 907 -23.81 1.88 -2.60
N TYR A 908 -24.85 2.70 -2.50
CA TYR A 908 -25.77 2.68 -1.37
C TYR A 908 -27.02 1.91 -1.76
N TRP A 909 -27.45 0.99 -0.90
CA TRP A 909 -28.53 0.06 -1.15
C TRP A 909 -29.65 0.25 -0.14
N LEU A 910 -30.88 0.31 -0.65
CA LEU A 910 -32.10 0.17 0.12
C LEU A 910 -32.64 -1.26 -0.13
N VAL A 911 -32.49 -2.11 0.88
CA VAL A 911 -32.79 -3.54 0.82
C VAL A 911 -34.11 -3.85 1.52
N TYR A 912 -34.86 -4.80 0.96
CA TYR A 912 -36.07 -5.38 1.53
C TYR A 912 -36.06 -6.91 1.39
N GLU A 913 -36.29 -7.60 2.50
CA GLU A 913 -36.34 -9.07 2.57
C GLU A 913 -37.78 -9.54 2.84
N THR A 914 -38.31 -10.49 2.04
CA THR A 914 -39.74 -10.86 2.15
C THR A 914 -40.11 -11.60 3.42
N ASN A 915 -39.20 -12.40 3.96
CA ASN A 915 -39.42 -13.21 5.16
C ASN A 915 -38.09 -13.53 5.86
N ALA A 916 -38.16 -14.17 7.03
CA ALA A 916 -36.97 -14.51 7.83
C ALA A 916 -36.02 -15.52 7.15
N SER A 917 -36.46 -16.18 6.07
CA SER A 917 -35.63 -17.08 5.28
C SER A 917 -34.94 -16.36 4.11
N ALA A 918 -35.25 -15.10 3.83
CA ALA A 918 -34.70 -14.35 2.71
C ALA A 918 -33.35 -13.71 3.06
N THR A 919 -32.37 -14.50 3.50
CA THR A 919 -31.09 -13.96 4.01
C THR A 919 -30.19 -13.49 2.86
N LEU A 920 -29.71 -12.26 2.92
CA LEU A 920 -28.56 -11.81 2.11
C LEU A 920 -27.21 -12.23 2.72
N ASN A 921 -26.16 -12.16 1.90
CA ASN A 921 -24.78 -12.41 2.33
C ASN A 921 -23.99 -11.09 2.40
N ASP A 922 -24.71 -10.02 2.74
CA ASP A 922 -24.24 -8.67 3.04
C ASP A 922 -23.56 -8.57 4.42
N GLY A 923 -23.73 -9.60 5.26
CA GLY A 923 -23.21 -9.63 6.63
C GLY A 923 -24.11 -8.92 7.64
N GLN A 924 -25.30 -8.48 7.22
CA GLN A 924 -26.32 -7.93 8.11
C GLN A 924 -27.21 -9.03 8.67
N SER A 925 -27.86 -8.74 9.80
CA SER A 925 -28.94 -9.59 10.29
C SER A 925 -30.15 -9.48 9.36
N VAL A 926 -30.81 -10.60 9.13
CA VAL A 926 -32.10 -10.69 8.43
C VAL A 926 -33.09 -9.68 9.02
N HIS A 927 -33.74 -8.91 8.15
CA HIS A 927 -34.66 -7.82 8.48
C HIS A 927 -35.97 -7.99 7.68
N SER A 928 -36.64 -9.11 7.96
CA SER A 928 -37.90 -9.51 7.31
C SER A 928 -38.97 -8.42 7.34
N GLN A 929 -39.51 -8.11 6.16
CA GLN A 929 -40.54 -7.08 5.93
C GLN A 929 -40.14 -5.70 6.48
N GLN A 930 -38.85 -5.38 6.42
CA GLN A 930 -38.29 -4.10 6.79
C GLN A 930 -37.40 -3.58 5.67
N PHE A 931 -37.17 -2.27 5.67
CA PHE A 931 -36.22 -1.60 4.79
C PHE A 931 -34.94 -1.27 5.55
N LEU A 932 -33.80 -1.75 5.07
CA LEU A 932 -32.49 -1.38 5.57
C LEU A 932 -31.77 -0.54 4.52
N PHE A 933 -31.20 0.59 4.93
CA PHE A 933 -30.34 1.40 4.07
C PHE A 933 -28.89 1.21 4.49
N GLU A 934 -28.05 0.80 3.55
CA GLU A 934 -26.67 0.41 3.81
C GLU A 934 -25.72 0.84 2.68
N LEU A 935 -24.44 0.99 3.03
CA LEU A 935 -23.35 1.19 2.08
C LEU A 935 -22.68 -0.15 1.80
N ALA A 936 -22.63 -0.56 0.54
CA ALA A 936 -21.82 -1.69 0.12
C ALA A 936 -20.33 -1.29 0.13
N ASN A 937 -19.56 -2.00 0.96
CA ASN A 937 -18.12 -1.84 1.15
C ASN A 937 -17.42 -3.18 0.90
N ASN A 938 -17.99 -4.07 0.09
CA ASN A 938 -17.38 -5.36 -0.16
C ASN A 938 -16.27 -5.22 -1.21
N ASN A 939 -15.18 -4.56 -0.86
CA ASN A 939 -13.97 -4.46 -1.67
C ASN A 939 -12.78 -5.17 -1.01
N ASN A 940 -13.05 -6.04 -0.01
CA ASN A 940 -12.07 -6.68 0.86
C ASN A 940 -11.15 -5.73 1.65
N GLN A 941 -11.42 -4.43 1.65
CA GLN A 941 -10.68 -3.44 2.42
C GLN A 941 -11.30 -3.14 3.79
N GLN A 942 -12.45 -3.71 4.16
CA GLN A 942 -13.05 -3.50 5.49
C GLN A 942 -13.51 -4.80 6.15
N SER A 943 -13.52 -4.84 7.50
CA SER A 943 -14.08 -5.92 8.36
C SER A 943 -15.43 -6.44 7.88
N THR A 944 -16.28 -5.49 7.53
CA THR A 944 -17.69 -5.66 7.25
C THR A 944 -17.96 -5.40 5.79
N ARG A 945 -18.69 -6.30 5.14
CA ARG A 945 -19.04 -6.16 3.72
C ARG A 945 -20.00 -5.03 3.44
N THR A 946 -20.86 -4.70 4.41
CA THR A 946 -21.70 -3.51 4.37
C THR A 946 -21.62 -2.73 5.66
N LEU A 947 -21.96 -1.44 5.56
CA LEU A 947 -22.18 -0.56 6.70
C LEU A 947 -23.65 -0.16 6.70
N ALA A 948 -24.42 -0.62 7.69
CA ALA A 948 -25.77 -0.14 7.92
C ALA A 948 -25.73 1.36 8.25
N LEU A 949 -26.47 2.18 7.50
CA LEU A 949 -26.54 3.63 7.69
C LEU A 949 -27.66 4.04 8.66
N GLY A 950 -28.35 3.08 9.27
CA GLY A 950 -29.34 3.31 10.30
C GLY A 950 -30.04 2.03 10.72
N THR A 951 -31.05 2.16 11.58
CA THR A 951 -31.92 1.04 11.96
C THR A 951 -32.90 0.71 10.84
N ALA A 952 -33.15 -0.58 10.59
CA ALA A 952 -34.18 -1.02 9.67
C ALA A 952 -35.57 -0.43 10.01
N LYS A 953 -36.36 -0.09 8.99
CA LYS A 953 -37.69 0.52 9.13
C LYS A 953 -38.79 -0.48 8.77
N THR A 954 -39.81 -0.56 9.63
CA THR A 954 -40.97 -1.42 9.38
C THR A 954 -41.85 -0.89 8.26
N LEU A 955 -42.72 -1.75 7.69
CA LEU A 955 -43.77 -1.34 6.74
C LEU A 955 -44.59 -0.14 7.26
N ALA A 956 -44.97 -0.15 8.54
CA ALA A 956 -45.71 0.96 9.15
C ALA A 956 -44.92 2.26 9.18
N ASN A 957 -43.60 2.20 9.44
CA ASN A 957 -42.74 3.39 9.41
C ASN A 957 -42.66 4.04 8.03
N VAL A 958 -42.89 3.26 6.97
CA VAL A 958 -42.88 3.73 5.59
C VAL A 958 -44.28 3.90 4.99
N GLY A 959 -45.32 3.94 5.84
CA GLY A 959 -46.69 4.22 5.41
C GLY A 959 -47.40 3.06 4.71
N ILE A 960 -46.98 1.82 4.98
CA ILE A 960 -47.59 0.60 4.43
C ILE A 960 -48.23 -0.18 5.57
N ALA A 961 -49.56 -0.26 5.58
CA ALA A 961 -50.30 -0.93 6.66
C ALA A 961 -50.10 -2.46 6.65
N SER A 962 -50.13 -3.06 5.47
CA SER A 962 -49.92 -4.50 5.24
C SER A 962 -49.70 -4.76 3.75
N ILE A 963 -49.00 -5.84 3.39
CA ILE A 963 -48.84 -6.27 2.00
C ILE A 963 -49.94 -7.31 1.67
N PRO A 964 -50.86 -7.03 0.73
CA PRO A 964 -51.89 -7.99 0.30
C PRO A 964 -51.28 -9.20 -0.42
N ALA A 965 -52.05 -10.27 -0.63
CA ALA A 965 -51.61 -11.45 -1.38
C ALA A 965 -51.20 -11.13 -2.84
N ALA A 966 -51.75 -10.07 -3.43
CA ALA A 966 -51.37 -9.58 -4.76
C ALA A 966 -50.08 -8.73 -4.75
N GLY A 967 -49.49 -8.48 -3.57
CA GLY A 967 -48.43 -7.51 -3.32
C GLY A 967 -48.93 -6.06 -3.32
N VAL A 968 -47.99 -5.12 -3.16
CA VAL A 968 -48.28 -3.68 -3.16
C VAL A 968 -47.17 -2.90 -3.85
N TRP A 969 -47.52 -1.82 -4.56
CA TRP A 969 -46.54 -0.89 -5.10
C TRP A 969 -46.29 0.25 -4.12
N ALA A 970 -45.02 0.65 -3.98
CA ALA A 970 -44.61 1.78 -3.17
C ALA A 970 -43.77 2.75 -4.01
N THR A 971 -43.92 4.04 -3.78
CA THR A 971 -43.03 5.04 -4.37
C THR A 971 -41.73 5.11 -3.59
N PHE A 972 -40.61 5.39 -4.25
CA PHE A 972 -39.33 5.58 -3.59
C PHE A 972 -38.64 6.87 -4.03
N LYS A 973 -37.73 7.37 -3.18
CA LYS A 973 -36.76 8.41 -3.52
C LYS A 973 -35.39 8.04 -2.94
N LEU A 974 -34.38 7.93 -3.78
CA LEU A 974 -32.98 7.88 -3.39
C LEU A 974 -32.30 9.15 -3.89
N SER A 975 -31.52 9.83 -3.06
CA SER A 975 -30.87 11.07 -3.44
C SER A 975 -29.52 11.24 -2.77
N ILE A 976 -28.55 11.73 -3.54
CA ILE A 976 -27.25 12.15 -3.06
C ILE A 976 -27.02 13.59 -3.50
N ASN A 977 -26.55 14.43 -2.57
CA ASN A 977 -26.21 15.83 -2.82
C ASN A 977 -24.83 16.11 -2.22
N THR A 978 -23.81 16.18 -3.08
CA THR A 978 -22.41 16.35 -2.64
C THR A 978 -22.14 17.77 -2.19
N ALA A 979 -22.83 18.76 -2.74
CA ALA A 979 -22.70 20.17 -2.33
C ALA A 979 -23.16 20.40 -0.89
N GLN A 980 -24.14 19.62 -0.42
CA GLN A 980 -24.66 19.65 0.95
C GLN A 980 -24.11 18.53 1.84
N ASN A 981 -23.27 17.65 1.29
CA ASN A 981 -22.84 16.41 1.94
C ASN A 981 -24.04 15.60 2.50
N GLN A 982 -25.10 15.41 1.70
CA GLN A 982 -26.34 14.77 2.14
C GLN A 982 -26.69 13.53 1.32
N LEU A 983 -27.20 12.50 2.00
CA LEU A 983 -27.75 11.27 1.45
C LEU A 983 -29.17 11.04 2.01
N LEU A 984 -30.10 10.62 1.16
CA LEU A 984 -31.52 10.47 1.49
C LEU A 984 -32.09 9.19 0.87
N ALA A 985 -32.84 8.42 1.64
CA ALA A 985 -33.64 7.29 1.19
C ALA A 985 -35.06 7.37 1.76
N GLN A 986 -36.07 7.24 0.90
CA GLN A 986 -37.48 7.32 1.28
C GLN A 986 -38.33 6.26 0.57
N ILE A 987 -39.39 5.82 1.25
CA ILE A 987 -40.47 5.00 0.72
C ILE A 987 -41.81 5.69 1.05
N ASN A 988 -42.67 5.89 0.06
CA ASN A 988 -43.93 6.65 0.17
C ASN A 988 -43.77 8.04 0.82
N GLY A 989 -42.66 8.71 0.52
CA GLY A 989 -42.30 10.01 1.11
C GLY A 989 -41.85 9.96 2.57
N ASN A 990 -41.89 8.79 3.22
CA ASN A 990 -41.40 8.60 4.58
C ASN A 990 -39.91 8.29 4.57
N THR A 991 -39.15 8.95 5.45
CA THR A 991 -37.69 8.82 5.52
C THR A 991 -37.28 7.48 6.13
N VAL A 992 -36.51 6.70 5.35
CA VAL A 992 -35.76 5.55 5.84
C VAL A 992 -34.42 6.01 6.42
N TYR A 993 -33.72 6.87 5.68
CA TYR A 993 -32.46 7.49 6.08
C TYR A 993 -32.36 8.92 5.56
N SER A 994 -31.78 9.81 6.36
CA SER A 994 -31.37 11.16 5.96
C SER A 994 -30.15 11.55 6.80
N GLY A 995 -29.01 11.74 6.16
CA GLY A 995 -27.75 12.02 6.87
C GLY A 995 -26.59 12.40 5.98
N ALA A 996 -25.42 12.53 6.58
CA ALA A 996 -24.20 12.86 5.87
C ALA A 996 -23.74 11.71 4.96
N ILE A 997 -23.05 12.03 3.86
CA ILE A 997 -22.38 10.99 3.07
C ILE A 997 -21.29 10.37 3.95
N PRO A 998 -21.26 9.03 4.13
CA PRO A 998 -20.22 8.37 4.91
C PRO A 998 -18.82 8.69 4.36
N ALA A 999 -17.83 8.83 5.24
CA ALA A 999 -16.46 9.08 4.83
C ALA A 999 -15.97 7.99 3.86
N GLY A 1000 -15.46 8.39 2.70
CA GLY A 1000 -15.01 7.48 1.64
C GLY A 1000 -16.12 6.83 0.81
N GLY A 1001 -17.40 7.12 1.10
CA GLY A 1001 -18.52 6.62 0.31
C GLY A 1001 -18.53 7.21 -1.12
N PRO A 1002 -19.01 6.45 -2.13
CA PRO A 1002 -19.06 6.93 -3.50
C PRO A 1002 -20.02 8.12 -3.65
N THR A 1003 -19.73 9.03 -4.57
CA THR A 1003 -20.55 10.23 -4.82
C THR A 1003 -21.15 10.28 -6.22
N THR A 1004 -20.74 9.36 -7.08
CA THR A 1004 -21.19 9.19 -8.46
C THR A 1004 -21.33 7.71 -8.76
N GLY A 1005 -22.18 7.38 -9.72
CA GLY A 1005 -22.40 6.01 -10.17
C GLY A 1005 -23.84 5.75 -10.58
N ALA A 1006 -24.04 4.63 -11.26
CA ALA A 1006 -25.32 4.21 -11.81
C ALA A 1006 -26.40 4.08 -10.72
N PHE A 1007 -27.65 4.23 -11.15
CA PHE A 1007 -28.78 3.68 -10.38
C PHE A 1007 -28.72 2.16 -10.49
N GLN A 1008 -28.87 1.46 -9.36
CA GLN A 1008 -28.74 0.01 -9.28
C GLN A 1008 -30.06 -0.64 -8.86
N VAL A 1009 -30.23 -1.87 -9.30
CA VAL A 1009 -31.37 -2.74 -8.94
C VAL A 1009 -30.79 -4.10 -8.61
N GLY A 1010 -31.24 -4.70 -7.52
CA GLY A 1010 -30.70 -5.96 -7.04
C GLY A 1010 -31.79 -6.97 -6.75
N TYR A 1011 -31.51 -8.23 -7.00
CA TYR A 1011 -32.44 -9.33 -6.78
C TYR A 1011 -31.70 -10.61 -6.35
N ARG A 1012 -32.24 -11.29 -5.34
CA ARG A 1012 -31.81 -12.63 -4.94
C ARG A 1012 -33.00 -13.55 -4.65
N GLU A 1013 -33.02 -14.73 -5.27
CA GLU A 1013 -33.81 -15.87 -4.82
C GLU A 1013 -33.10 -16.66 -3.70
N PHE A 1014 -33.87 -17.23 -2.79
CA PHE A 1014 -33.28 -18.04 -1.72
C PHE A 1014 -33.16 -19.54 -2.05
N SER A 1015 -33.86 -20.03 -3.08
CA SER A 1015 -33.80 -21.46 -3.45
C SER A 1015 -32.45 -21.89 -4.04
N GLY A 1016 -31.62 -20.94 -4.50
CA GLY A 1016 -30.35 -21.23 -5.19
C GLY A 1016 -30.50 -22.08 -6.46
N ALA A 1017 -31.73 -22.21 -6.95
CA ALA A 1017 -32.13 -23.02 -8.08
C ALA A 1017 -32.88 -22.15 -9.09
N ALA A 1018 -32.98 -22.64 -10.33
CA ALA A 1018 -33.65 -21.94 -11.41
C ALA A 1018 -35.02 -21.39 -10.99
N VAL A 1019 -35.20 -20.09 -11.23
CA VAL A 1019 -36.41 -19.36 -10.87
C VAL A 1019 -37.48 -19.62 -11.93
N SER A 1020 -38.41 -20.54 -11.64
CA SER A 1020 -39.53 -20.85 -12.53
C SER A 1020 -40.80 -20.05 -12.24
N ASN A 1021 -40.83 -19.30 -11.12
CA ASN A 1021 -42.00 -18.56 -10.68
C ASN A 1021 -42.02 -17.14 -11.27
N ALA A 1022 -43.14 -16.74 -11.87
CA ALA A 1022 -43.35 -15.39 -12.41
C ALA A 1022 -43.40 -14.29 -11.33
N TYR A 1023 -43.55 -14.65 -10.05
CA TYR A 1023 -43.70 -13.71 -8.93
C TYR A 1023 -42.38 -13.27 -8.28
N GLN A 1024 -41.28 -13.82 -8.78
CA GLN A 1024 -39.94 -13.51 -8.29
C GLN A 1024 -39.26 -12.46 -9.16
N GLY A 1025 -38.47 -11.60 -8.54
CA GLY A 1025 -37.75 -10.51 -9.20
C GLY A 1025 -37.95 -9.18 -8.49
N THR A 1026 -37.07 -8.23 -8.77
CA THR A 1026 -37.30 -6.83 -8.41
C THR A 1026 -38.04 -6.16 -9.56
N PHE A 1027 -39.29 -5.74 -9.31
CA PHE A 1027 -40.12 -5.10 -10.33
C PHE A 1027 -40.16 -3.59 -10.10
N LEU A 1028 -39.80 -2.83 -11.13
CA LEU A 1028 -39.75 -1.38 -11.12
C LEU A 1028 -40.56 -0.76 -12.26
N ASP A 1029 -41.13 0.41 -11.98
CA ASP A 1029 -41.81 1.24 -12.98
C ASP A 1029 -41.62 2.74 -12.71
N ASN A 1030 -41.92 3.57 -13.72
CA ASN A 1030 -41.93 5.02 -13.67
C ASN A 1030 -40.67 5.64 -13.05
N ILE A 1031 -39.49 5.16 -13.47
CA ILE A 1031 -38.21 5.65 -12.96
C ILE A 1031 -37.94 7.05 -13.52
N VAL A 1032 -37.63 7.99 -12.65
CA VAL A 1032 -37.19 9.35 -13.01
C VAL A 1032 -35.87 9.63 -12.34
N ILE A 1033 -34.86 9.99 -13.14
CA ILE A 1033 -33.54 10.41 -12.66
C ILE A 1033 -33.41 11.89 -12.96
N SER A 1034 -33.06 12.69 -11.95
CA SER A 1034 -33.02 14.16 -12.03
C SER A 1034 -31.79 14.71 -11.30
N PRO A 1035 -31.37 15.95 -11.57
CA PRO A 1035 -30.38 16.64 -10.74
C PRO A 1035 -30.82 16.64 -9.27
N PRO A 1036 -29.90 16.76 -8.31
CA PRO A 1036 -30.26 16.73 -6.91
C PRO A 1036 -31.18 17.93 -6.63
N THR A 1037 -32.34 17.66 -6.03
CA THR A 1037 -33.22 18.75 -5.60
C THR A 1037 -32.50 19.50 -4.48
N PRO A 1038 -32.38 20.83 -4.54
CA PRO A 1038 -31.97 21.58 -3.36
C PRO A 1038 -33.08 21.38 -2.34
N ASN A 1039 -32.89 20.48 -1.38
CA ASN A 1039 -33.82 20.42 -0.26
C ASN A 1039 -33.67 21.74 0.49
N ALA A 1040 -34.80 22.36 0.83
CA ALA A 1040 -34.83 23.42 1.83
C ALA A 1040 -34.05 22.92 3.04
N THR A 1041 -33.08 23.71 3.49
CA THR A 1041 -32.30 23.47 4.71
C THR A 1041 -33.21 22.88 5.78
N VAL A 1042 -33.00 21.61 6.13
CA VAL A 1042 -33.67 21.01 7.28
C VAL A 1042 -33.05 21.66 8.50
N GLU A 1043 -33.63 22.79 8.90
CA GLU A 1043 -33.43 23.41 10.20
C GLU A 1043 -33.91 22.41 11.25
N ASN A 1044 -32.98 21.58 11.75
CA ASN A 1044 -32.95 21.01 13.11
C ASN A 1044 -32.03 19.77 13.12
N TRP A 1045 -30.73 20.01 13.12
CA TRP A 1045 -29.76 19.03 13.61
C TRP A 1045 -29.52 19.30 15.09
N GLY A 1046 -30.36 18.70 15.94
CA GLY A 1046 -29.98 18.43 17.32
C GLY A 1046 -28.92 17.32 17.29
N ILE A 1047 -27.71 17.65 17.74
CA ILE A 1047 -26.64 16.68 17.97
C ILE A 1047 -27.18 15.61 18.94
N TYR A 1048 -27.22 14.36 18.49
CA TYR A 1048 -27.33 13.18 19.35
C TYR A 1048 -26.10 12.32 19.15
#